data_AF-A0A4Y3RH48-F1
#
_entry.id   AF-A0A4Y3RH48-F1
#
_cell.length_a   1.000
_cell.length_b   1.000
_cell.length_c   1.000
_cell.angle_alpha   90.00
_cell.angle_beta   90.00
_cell.angle_gamma   90.00
#
_symmetry.space_group_name_H-M   'P 1'
#
loop_
_entity.id
_entity.type
_entity.pdbx_description
1 polymer ?
#
loop_
_entity_poly.entity_id
_entity_poly.type
_entity_poly.pdbx_seq_one_letter_code
_entity_poly.pdbx_strand_id
1 'polypeptide(L)'
;MCGIAGTYRWPDGKVVTDRLTDTLAHRGPDGAGRYGHPVGGGEVHLGHRRLSVVDLTETGAQPMVSDGLVLTYNGELFNAPDLRAELAAHGVRFRGTSDTEVLLEAWRRWGTDCLPRLRGMFAFGIFDERTGELVLVRDQLGIKPLFLLRRGEGLVFASELKALAAVTGGSLEVDHAALVASLLYYWVPDSRCAFREAEKLPPGSWLRCRPDGRTERGRFWNLKDVANEGRERALAGERPDLAAIVEDSTRRHLLSDAPVATFLSGGLDSSYLTALAARERPGISAYTIGFRAEDAKFEAMPDDLRYARQVAERFGVNLHEIEIAPNVLDLLPRMTYHLDEPIGDPAAINTFLICSAAREAGVKVLLSGMGADELFAGYRKHLANVIALRYQRVPRPLRRGLAGAVDRLPVASARRGYRSVRFAKRFLSFADLPEETAFRRSYTMYDRGELLDLIDPDLAGTVDDVLTEHADVYEDNDLDDFVNRMCLGDARMFLPGLNLAYTDRSSMAASTEVRVPYVDVEVVKAAFAVPGDRKIVGRQGKAVLKEAAASVLPREIVYRPKGLFSAPLRAWMSRDLAPLVREVVNEGELVRSGLLRRDALARMVAEDAAGQRDFSKHLWHVLTLEYWYRGATSGSGQNSSLTA
;
A
#
# COMPACT_ATOMS: atom_id res chain seq x y z
N MET A 1 11.91 -7.63 -5.69
CA MET A 1 11.52 -6.53 -6.58
C MET A 1 12.71 -5.68 -6.92
N CYS A 2 12.62 -4.99 -8.05
CA CYS A 2 13.71 -4.23 -8.63
C CYS A 2 13.45 -2.72 -8.48
N GLY A 3 14.47 -1.92 -8.79
CA GLY A 3 14.31 -0.51 -9.08
C GLY A 3 14.39 -0.29 -10.59
N ILE A 4 13.39 0.37 -11.17
CA ILE A 4 13.44 0.82 -12.57
C ILE A 4 13.48 2.34 -12.62
N ALA A 5 14.24 2.86 -13.56
CA ALA A 5 14.30 4.29 -13.82
C ALA A 5 14.70 4.54 -15.27
N GLY A 6 14.43 5.73 -15.77
CA GLY A 6 14.89 6.11 -17.09
C GLY A 6 14.46 7.50 -17.50
N THR A 7 14.98 7.91 -18.64
CA THR A 7 14.69 9.19 -19.27
C THR A 7 14.34 8.98 -20.73
N TYR A 8 13.44 9.81 -21.25
CA TYR A 8 13.08 9.86 -22.66
C TYR A 8 13.12 11.31 -23.12
N ARG A 9 14.03 11.61 -24.05
CA ARG A 9 14.29 12.96 -24.58
C ARG A 9 14.53 14.01 -23.48
N TRP A 10 15.11 13.57 -22.36
CA TRP A 10 15.49 14.42 -21.24
C TRP A 10 16.94 14.91 -21.41
N PRO A 11 17.24 16.18 -21.10
CA PRO A 11 18.60 16.70 -21.12
C PRO A 11 19.54 15.89 -20.20
N ASP A 12 20.75 15.59 -20.67
CA ASP A 12 21.73 14.77 -19.93
C ASP A 12 21.16 13.42 -19.44
N GLY A 13 20.25 12.84 -20.23
CA GLY A 13 19.44 11.67 -19.86
C GLY A 13 20.25 10.50 -19.28
N LYS A 14 21.47 10.26 -19.81
CA LYS A 14 22.39 9.25 -19.27
C LYS A 14 22.75 9.52 -17.80
N VAL A 15 23.25 10.72 -17.51
CA VAL A 15 23.71 11.10 -16.17
C VAL A 15 22.54 11.11 -15.19
N VAL A 16 21.38 11.59 -15.64
CA VAL A 16 20.15 11.58 -14.86
C VAL A 16 19.73 10.15 -14.54
N THR A 17 19.69 9.26 -15.53
CA THR A 17 19.36 7.84 -15.33
C THR A 17 20.34 7.17 -14.37
N ASP A 18 21.64 7.50 -14.45
CA ASP A 18 22.65 6.99 -13.54
C ASP A 18 22.33 7.35 -12.08
N ARG A 19 22.06 8.63 -11.80
CA ARG A 19 21.68 9.09 -10.45
C ARG A 19 20.37 8.51 -9.94
N LEU A 20 19.37 8.35 -10.82
CA LEU A 20 18.11 7.68 -10.47
C LEU A 20 18.38 6.25 -10.01
N THR A 21 19.16 5.49 -10.78
CA THR A 21 19.48 4.10 -10.42
C THR A 21 20.28 4.00 -9.14
N ASP A 22 21.20 4.93 -8.86
CA ASP A 22 21.97 4.97 -7.62
C ASP A 22 21.08 5.17 -6.40
N THR A 23 20.08 6.05 -6.52
CA THR A 23 19.08 6.28 -5.46
C THR A 23 18.23 5.04 -5.18
N LEU A 24 18.03 4.18 -6.19
CA LEU A 24 17.20 2.96 -6.10
C LEU A 24 17.98 1.70 -5.72
N ALA A 25 19.25 1.81 -5.35
CA ALA A 25 20.13 0.65 -5.13
C ALA A 25 19.61 -0.31 -4.02
N HIS A 26 18.94 0.21 -2.98
CA HIS A 26 18.35 -0.62 -1.91
C HIS A 26 17.28 -1.58 -2.42
N ARG A 27 16.59 -1.24 -3.52
CA ARG A 27 15.56 -2.11 -4.07
C ARG A 27 16.18 -3.34 -4.73
N GLY A 28 17.30 -3.18 -5.42
CA GLY A 28 17.93 -4.25 -6.19
C GLY A 28 19.44 -4.31 -5.98
N PRO A 29 19.90 -4.92 -4.88
CA PRO A 29 21.31 -4.98 -4.53
C PRO A 29 22.10 -6.04 -5.32
N ASP A 30 21.43 -6.96 -6.04
CA ASP A 30 22.08 -8.12 -6.65
C ASP A 30 22.66 -7.82 -8.04
N GLY A 31 22.24 -6.72 -8.70
CA GLY A 31 22.74 -6.36 -10.02
C GLY A 31 22.28 -4.99 -10.50
N ALA A 32 22.93 -4.48 -11.55
CA ALA A 32 22.57 -3.22 -12.18
C ALA A 32 22.78 -3.28 -13.69
N GLY A 33 21.96 -2.56 -14.45
CA GLY A 33 22.06 -2.49 -15.90
C GLY A 33 21.58 -1.17 -16.46
N ARG A 34 22.08 -0.85 -17.66
CA ARG A 34 21.83 0.42 -18.36
C ARG A 34 21.68 0.15 -19.85
N TYR A 35 20.81 0.90 -20.49
CA TYR A 35 20.64 0.92 -21.94
C TYR A 35 20.43 2.37 -22.39
N GLY A 36 20.99 2.75 -23.54
CA GLY A 36 20.83 4.07 -24.13
C GLY A 36 20.69 4.01 -25.65
N HIS A 37 19.82 4.82 -26.23
CA HIS A 37 19.58 4.87 -27.67
C HIS A 37 19.15 6.28 -28.14
N PRO A 38 19.60 6.76 -29.31
CA PRO A 38 19.11 8.02 -29.88
C PRO A 38 17.63 7.94 -30.28
N VAL A 39 16.84 8.99 -30.04
CA VAL A 39 15.42 9.03 -30.41
C VAL A 39 14.95 10.45 -30.73
N GLY A 40 14.47 10.66 -31.97
CA GLY A 40 14.09 11.99 -32.45
C GLY A 40 15.24 13.00 -32.31
N GLY A 41 14.97 14.14 -31.66
CA GLY A 41 15.98 15.15 -31.33
C GLY A 41 16.68 14.96 -29.97
N GLY A 42 16.62 13.77 -29.36
CA GLY A 42 17.21 13.49 -28.04
C GLY A 42 17.61 12.03 -27.87
N GLU A 43 17.61 11.53 -26.63
CA GLU A 43 18.00 10.15 -26.28
C GLU A 43 16.99 9.50 -25.32
N VAL A 44 16.88 8.18 -25.38
CA VAL A 44 16.26 7.37 -24.32
C VAL A 44 17.35 6.66 -23.54
N HIS A 45 17.18 6.60 -22.21
CA HIS A 45 18.03 5.82 -21.31
C HIS A 45 17.14 5.03 -20.36
N LEU A 46 17.36 3.73 -20.27
CA LEU A 46 16.68 2.84 -19.33
C LEU A 46 17.70 2.27 -18.35
N GLY A 47 17.37 2.31 -17.07
CA GLY A 47 18.18 1.81 -15.96
C GLY A 47 17.42 0.79 -15.13
N HIS A 48 18.18 -0.11 -14.49
CA HIS A 48 17.64 -1.18 -13.67
C HIS A 48 18.56 -1.48 -12.47
N ARG A 49 17.94 -1.75 -11.32
CA ARG A 49 18.54 -2.31 -10.10
C ARG A 49 17.85 -3.62 -9.78
N ARG A 50 18.58 -4.73 -9.80
CA ARG A 50 18.04 -6.08 -9.79
C ARG A 50 18.02 -6.68 -8.38
N LEU A 51 16.86 -7.19 -7.95
CA LEU A 51 16.78 -8.23 -6.94
C LEU A 51 16.48 -9.54 -7.66
N SER A 52 17.43 -10.47 -7.63
CA SER A 52 17.34 -11.72 -8.41
C SER A 52 16.48 -12.73 -7.65
N VAL A 53 15.27 -12.98 -8.15
CA VAL A 53 14.23 -13.85 -7.56
C VAL A 53 13.87 -15.04 -8.46
N VAL A 54 13.68 -14.79 -9.76
CA VAL A 54 13.46 -15.81 -10.81
C VAL A 54 14.55 -15.67 -11.85
N ASP A 55 15.09 -16.80 -12.31
CA ASP A 55 16.24 -16.93 -13.21
C ASP A 55 17.47 -16.17 -12.67
N LEU A 56 18.20 -16.77 -11.72
CA LEU A 56 19.32 -16.11 -11.03
C LEU A 56 20.55 -15.86 -11.93
N THR A 57 20.48 -16.21 -13.21
CA THR A 57 21.59 -16.09 -14.16
C THR A 57 21.55 -14.75 -14.92
N GLU A 58 22.49 -14.56 -15.84
CA GLU A 58 22.55 -13.39 -16.74
C GLU A 58 21.40 -13.36 -17.75
N THR A 59 20.70 -14.47 -18.01
CA THR A 59 19.53 -14.45 -18.93
C THR A 59 18.35 -13.68 -18.35
N GLY A 60 18.32 -13.47 -17.02
CA GLY A 60 17.37 -12.59 -16.35
C GLY A 60 17.88 -11.16 -16.13
N ALA A 61 19.04 -10.76 -16.70
CA ALA A 61 19.57 -9.41 -16.58
C ALA A 61 18.69 -8.38 -17.29
N GLN A 62 18.66 -7.16 -16.76
CA GLN A 62 17.84 -6.07 -17.25
C GLN A 62 18.61 -4.73 -17.28
N PRO A 63 18.31 -3.78 -18.17
CA PRO A 63 17.26 -3.83 -19.21
C PRO A 63 17.47 -4.97 -20.21
N MET A 64 16.41 -5.74 -20.49
CA MET A 64 16.46 -6.90 -21.37
C MET A 64 16.29 -6.43 -22.82
N VAL A 65 17.26 -6.75 -23.67
CA VAL A 65 17.28 -6.36 -25.09
C VAL A 65 17.08 -7.59 -25.97
N SER A 66 16.12 -7.52 -26.89
CA SER A 66 15.89 -8.56 -27.90
C SER A 66 15.29 -7.98 -29.17
N ASP A 67 16.00 -8.09 -30.30
CA ASP A 67 15.55 -7.68 -31.64
C ASP A 67 14.89 -6.29 -31.68
N GLY A 68 15.58 -5.29 -31.12
CA GLY A 68 15.15 -3.89 -31.08
C GLY A 68 14.10 -3.54 -30.01
N LEU A 69 13.62 -4.50 -29.23
CA LEU A 69 12.81 -4.24 -28.04
C LEU A 69 13.66 -4.24 -26.78
N VAL A 70 13.43 -3.27 -25.91
CA VAL A 70 14.18 -3.07 -24.67
C VAL A 70 13.22 -2.92 -23.51
N LEU A 71 13.31 -3.80 -22.51
CA LEU A 71 12.42 -3.85 -21.36
C LEU A 71 13.17 -3.58 -20.05
N THR A 72 12.70 -2.63 -19.24
CA THR A 72 13.06 -2.53 -17.82
C THR A 72 11.82 -2.77 -16.97
N TYR A 73 11.88 -3.74 -16.06
CA TYR A 73 10.72 -4.34 -15.42
C TYR A 73 10.95 -4.56 -13.92
N ASN A 74 10.06 -3.97 -13.13
CA ASN A 74 9.93 -4.20 -11.70
C ASN A 74 8.63 -4.97 -11.45
N GLY A 75 8.68 -6.30 -11.45
CA GLY A 75 7.48 -7.12 -11.31
C GLY A 75 7.75 -8.59 -11.00
N GLU A 76 6.65 -9.33 -10.88
CA GLU A 76 6.58 -10.77 -11.04
C GLU A 76 5.30 -11.11 -11.82
N LEU A 77 5.41 -11.96 -12.84
CA LEU A 77 4.30 -12.43 -13.66
C LEU A 77 3.91 -13.87 -13.26
N PHE A 78 2.94 -13.98 -12.37
CA PHE A 78 2.46 -15.23 -11.78
C PHE A 78 1.84 -16.23 -12.78
N ASN A 79 1.47 -15.77 -13.98
CA ASN A 79 1.06 -16.63 -15.10
C ASN A 79 2.11 -16.75 -16.21
N ALA A 80 3.37 -16.41 -15.95
CA ALA A 80 4.46 -16.59 -16.90
C ALA A 80 4.58 -18.03 -17.44
N PRO A 81 4.41 -19.11 -16.64
CA PRO A 81 4.43 -20.47 -17.18
C PRO A 81 3.35 -20.72 -18.25
N ASP A 82 2.15 -20.18 -18.06
CA ASP A 82 1.02 -20.35 -18.97
C ASP A 82 1.26 -19.57 -20.28
N LEU A 83 1.68 -18.30 -20.16
CA LEU A 83 2.00 -17.44 -21.30
C LEU A 83 3.21 -17.95 -22.08
N ARG A 84 4.22 -18.49 -21.39
CA ARG A 84 5.39 -19.11 -22.03
C ARG A 84 4.97 -20.30 -22.88
N ALA A 85 4.06 -21.15 -22.40
CA ALA A 85 3.54 -22.28 -23.16
C ALA A 85 2.76 -21.82 -24.39
N GLU A 86 1.91 -20.79 -24.26
CA GLU A 86 1.17 -20.19 -25.39
C GLU A 86 2.13 -19.62 -26.43
N LEU A 87 3.13 -18.84 -26.03
CA LEU A 87 4.11 -18.23 -26.93
C LEU A 87 5.02 -19.27 -27.60
N ALA A 88 5.44 -20.31 -26.86
CA ALA A 88 6.21 -21.42 -27.43
C ALA A 88 5.43 -22.18 -28.50
N ALA A 89 4.12 -22.39 -28.30
CA ALA A 89 3.24 -22.97 -29.32
C ALA A 89 3.14 -22.10 -30.59
N HIS A 90 3.39 -20.79 -30.47
CA HIS A 90 3.51 -19.86 -31.60
C HIS A 90 4.93 -19.76 -32.17
N GLY A 91 5.86 -20.63 -31.75
CA GLY A 91 7.22 -20.72 -32.29
C GLY A 91 8.26 -19.84 -31.58
N VAL A 92 7.91 -19.16 -30.48
CA VAL A 92 8.88 -18.39 -29.69
C VAL A 92 9.88 -19.33 -29.03
N ARG A 93 11.17 -18.98 -29.11
CA ARG A 93 12.26 -19.70 -28.46
C ARG A 93 12.83 -18.84 -27.34
N PHE A 94 12.67 -19.31 -26.11
CA PHE A 94 13.17 -18.62 -24.91
C PHE A 94 14.64 -18.97 -24.66
N ARG A 95 15.42 -17.96 -24.27
CA ARG A 95 16.84 -18.06 -23.89
C ARG A 95 16.99 -18.46 -22.43
N GLY A 96 16.10 -17.98 -21.57
CA GLY A 96 16.14 -18.19 -20.12
C GLY A 96 14.81 -18.66 -19.55
N THR A 97 14.68 -18.51 -18.23
CA THR A 97 13.46 -18.83 -17.46
C THR A 97 12.85 -17.61 -16.80
N SER A 98 13.43 -16.42 -17.00
CA SER A 98 12.88 -15.17 -16.45
C SER A 98 11.50 -14.87 -17.05
N ASP A 99 10.58 -14.49 -16.18
CA ASP A 99 9.28 -13.95 -16.54
C ASP A 99 9.38 -12.64 -17.36
N THR A 100 10.50 -11.92 -17.22
CA THR A 100 10.86 -10.75 -18.05
C THR A 100 10.89 -11.09 -19.54
N GLU A 101 11.45 -12.25 -19.91
CA GLU A 101 11.52 -12.68 -21.33
C GLU A 101 10.12 -13.02 -21.85
N VAL A 102 9.28 -13.65 -21.02
CA VAL A 102 7.87 -13.93 -21.33
C VAL A 102 7.10 -12.64 -21.58
N LEU A 103 7.30 -11.61 -20.76
CA LEU A 103 6.68 -10.30 -20.94
C LEU A 103 7.16 -9.61 -22.23
N LEU A 104 8.47 -9.64 -22.52
CA LEU A 104 9.03 -9.05 -23.73
C LEU A 104 8.45 -9.70 -24.99
N GLU A 105 8.34 -11.03 -25.02
CA GLU A 105 7.81 -11.76 -26.18
C GLU A 105 6.27 -11.64 -26.28
N ALA A 106 5.55 -11.56 -25.16
CA ALA A 106 4.13 -11.23 -25.15
C ALA A 106 3.86 -9.85 -25.75
N TRP A 107 4.68 -8.85 -25.38
CA TRP A 107 4.61 -7.51 -25.96
C TRP A 107 4.96 -7.52 -27.45
N ARG A 108 5.99 -8.24 -27.87
CA ARG A 108 6.33 -8.38 -29.30
C ARG A 108 5.16 -8.92 -30.11
N ARG A 109 4.43 -9.90 -29.56
CA ARG A 109 3.36 -10.57 -30.27
C ARG A 109 2.05 -9.78 -30.32
N TRP A 110 1.68 -9.13 -29.21
CA TRP A 110 0.35 -8.54 -29.03
C TRP A 110 0.37 -7.04 -28.70
N GLY A 111 1.54 -6.42 -28.53
CA GLY A 111 1.66 -5.03 -28.10
C GLY A 111 0.88 -4.76 -26.81
N THR A 112 0.13 -3.66 -26.78
CA THR A 112 -0.74 -3.30 -25.65
C THR A 112 -1.86 -4.31 -25.38
N ASP A 113 -2.22 -5.15 -26.35
CA ASP A 113 -3.26 -6.16 -26.17
C ASP A 113 -2.79 -7.34 -25.31
N CYS A 114 -1.49 -7.42 -24.97
CA CYS A 114 -1.00 -8.37 -23.98
C CYS A 114 -1.43 -8.01 -22.56
N LEU A 115 -1.68 -6.73 -22.26
CA LEU A 115 -1.82 -6.23 -20.88
C LEU A 115 -2.98 -6.88 -20.10
N PRO A 116 -4.19 -7.07 -20.68
CA PRO A 116 -5.27 -7.79 -19.98
C PRO A 116 -4.97 -9.25 -19.69
N ARG A 117 -3.96 -9.85 -20.35
CA ARG A 117 -3.54 -11.25 -20.17
C ARG A 117 -2.53 -11.41 -19.04
N LEU A 118 -1.93 -10.33 -18.55
CA LEU A 118 -0.90 -10.37 -17.52
C LEU A 118 -1.54 -10.56 -16.15
N ARG A 119 -1.13 -11.59 -15.41
CA ARG A 119 -1.51 -11.83 -14.02
C ARG A 119 -0.26 -11.72 -13.16
N GLY A 120 -0.08 -10.59 -12.49
CA GLY A 120 1.16 -10.26 -11.81
C GLY A 120 1.06 -8.98 -10.98
N MET A 121 2.18 -8.62 -10.37
CA MET A 121 2.42 -7.28 -9.83
C MET A 121 3.57 -6.68 -10.63
N PHE A 122 3.41 -5.48 -11.19
CA PHE A 122 4.39 -4.98 -12.14
C PHE A 122 4.34 -3.48 -12.41
N ALA A 123 5.51 -2.90 -12.63
CA ALA A 123 5.69 -1.66 -13.35
C ALA A 123 6.83 -1.87 -14.36
N PHE A 124 6.66 -1.42 -15.60
CA PHE A 124 7.72 -1.55 -16.60
C PHE A 124 7.74 -0.41 -17.61
N GLY A 125 8.91 -0.22 -18.21
CA GLY A 125 9.10 0.60 -19.41
C GLY A 125 9.61 -0.28 -20.54
N ILE A 126 8.98 -0.19 -21.70
CA ILE A 126 9.39 -0.87 -22.93
C ILE A 126 9.64 0.12 -24.06
N PHE A 127 10.83 0.08 -24.62
CA PHE A 127 11.26 0.91 -25.74
C PHE A 127 11.41 0.06 -27.01
N ASP A 128 10.92 0.58 -28.12
CA ASP A 128 11.08 -0.02 -29.45
C ASP A 128 12.02 0.85 -30.30
N GLU A 129 13.20 0.33 -30.61
CA GLU A 129 14.22 1.01 -31.43
C GLU A 129 13.71 1.35 -32.83
N ARG A 130 12.77 0.58 -33.37
CA ARG A 130 12.27 0.74 -34.75
C ARG A 130 11.31 1.91 -34.87
N THR A 131 10.46 2.10 -33.86
CA THR A 131 9.45 3.16 -33.83
C THR A 131 9.91 4.37 -33.02
N GLY A 132 10.89 4.19 -32.14
CA GLY A 132 11.33 5.16 -31.15
C GLY A 132 10.30 5.41 -30.05
N GLU A 133 9.29 4.53 -29.89
CA GLU A 133 8.25 4.69 -28.87
C GLU A 133 8.72 4.11 -27.53
N LEU A 134 8.44 4.84 -26.44
CA LEU A 134 8.55 4.33 -25.06
C LEU A 134 7.14 4.15 -24.51
N VAL A 135 6.82 2.97 -23.99
CA VAL A 135 5.58 2.72 -23.24
C VAL A 135 5.89 2.37 -21.80
N LEU A 136 5.28 3.10 -20.88
CA LEU A 136 5.30 2.86 -19.44
C LEU A 136 3.97 2.24 -19.01
N VAL A 137 4.03 1.21 -18.16
CA VAL A 137 2.86 0.43 -17.73
C VAL A 137 2.92 0.18 -16.24
N ARG A 138 1.76 0.26 -15.55
CA ARG A 138 1.59 -0.10 -14.14
C ARG A 138 0.47 -1.14 -14.00
N ASP A 139 0.66 -2.09 -13.09
CA ASP A 139 -0.26 -3.19 -12.83
C ASP A 139 -1.65 -2.74 -12.40
N GLN A 140 -2.58 -3.69 -12.46
CA GLN A 140 -4.02 -3.52 -12.26
C GLN A 140 -4.37 -2.74 -10.98
N LEU A 141 -3.69 -3.02 -9.88
CA LEU A 141 -4.04 -2.52 -8.54
C LEU A 141 -3.01 -1.54 -7.99
N GLY A 142 -1.98 -1.21 -8.78
CA GLY A 142 -0.92 -0.29 -8.39
C GLY A 142 -0.01 -0.86 -7.32
N ILE A 143 0.16 -2.19 -7.28
CA ILE A 143 1.02 -2.91 -6.32
C ILE A 143 2.46 -2.41 -6.47
N LYS A 144 2.93 -2.20 -7.70
CA LYS A 144 4.25 -1.61 -7.95
C LYS A 144 4.14 -0.12 -8.26
N PRO A 145 5.00 0.71 -7.64
CA PRO A 145 5.01 2.14 -7.87
C PRO A 145 5.68 2.49 -9.20
N LEU A 146 5.17 3.53 -9.86
CA LEU A 146 5.81 4.16 -11.01
C LEU A 146 5.48 5.65 -11.02
N PHE A 147 6.50 6.47 -10.83
CA PHE A 147 6.41 7.92 -10.81
C PHE A 147 6.98 8.50 -12.09
N LEU A 148 6.38 9.59 -12.54
CA LEU A 148 6.71 10.26 -13.80
C LEU A 148 6.86 11.76 -13.54
N LEU A 149 7.76 12.41 -14.27
CA LEU A 149 7.86 13.86 -14.33
C LEU A 149 8.18 14.28 -15.76
N ARG A 150 7.47 15.30 -16.25
CA ARG A 150 7.54 15.78 -17.63
C ARG A 150 7.96 17.24 -17.68
N ARG A 151 8.84 17.58 -18.62
CA ARG A 151 9.23 18.97 -18.95
C ARG A 151 9.37 19.12 -20.46
N GLY A 152 8.47 19.90 -21.06
CA GLY A 152 8.35 19.97 -22.51
C GLY A 152 8.13 18.57 -23.10
N GLU A 153 9.01 18.16 -24.01
CA GLU A 153 8.99 16.84 -24.65
C GLU A 153 9.77 15.76 -23.87
N GLY A 154 10.49 16.17 -22.82
CA GLY A 154 11.25 15.28 -21.97
C GLY A 154 10.39 14.61 -20.90
N LEU A 155 10.67 13.33 -20.65
CA LEU A 155 10.09 12.52 -19.57
C LEU A 155 11.22 11.89 -18.74
N VAL A 156 11.03 11.87 -17.44
CA VAL A 156 11.81 11.06 -16.51
C VAL A 156 10.85 10.19 -15.69
N PHE A 157 11.22 8.95 -15.43
CA PHE A 157 10.41 8.03 -14.63
C PHE A 157 11.29 7.23 -13.66
N ALA A 158 10.70 6.81 -12.54
CA ALA A 158 11.36 5.99 -11.53
C ALA A 158 10.35 5.20 -10.69
N SER A 159 10.82 4.12 -10.06
CA SER A 159 10.02 3.38 -9.06
C SER A 159 9.73 4.18 -7.80
N GLU A 160 10.54 5.18 -7.44
CA GLU A 160 10.37 5.99 -6.23
C GLU A 160 10.51 7.48 -6.55
N LEU A 161 9.66 8.28 -5.92
CA LEU A 161 9.57 9.74 -6.01
C LEU A 161 10.86 10.42 -5.55
N LYS A 162 11.51 9.91 -4.50
CA LYS A 162 12.80 10.43 -4.03
C LYS A 162 13.90 10.39 -5.09
N ALA A 163 13.85 9.42 -6.01
CA ALA A 163 14.78 9.38 -7.13
C ALA A 163 14.54 10.56 -8.07
N LEU A 164 13.28 10.88 -8.38
CA LEU A 164 12.93 12.06 -9.19
C LEU A 164 13.37 13.36 -8.48
N ALA A 165 13.12 13.47 -7.18
CA ALA A 165 13.52 14.64 -6.39
C ALA A 165 15.05 14.84 -6.36
N ALA A 166 15.83 13.75 -6.34
CA ALA A 166 17.29 13.81 -6.33
C ALA A 166 17.90 14.39 -7.61
N VAL A 167 17.21 14.30 -8.75
CA VAL A 167 17.74 14.72 -10.06
C VAL A 167 17.20 16.07 -10.56
N THR A 168 16.20 16.63 -9.89
CA THR A 168 15.59 17.92 -10.26
C THR A 168 16.17 19.11 -9.51
N GLY A 169 17.12 18.89 -8.59
CA GLY A 169 17.87 19.96 -7.93
C GLY A 169 17.02 20.86 -7.03
N GLY A 170 15.98 20.31 -6.40
CA GLY A 170 15.09 21.06 -5.50
C GLY A 170 14.04 21.91 -6.21
N SER A 171 13.86 21.77 -7.52
CA SER A 171 12.86 22.51 -8.28
C SER A 171 11.44 21.93 -8.17
N LEU A 172 11.19 21.01 -7.23
CA LEU A 172 9.87 20.40 -7.06
C LEU A 172 9.15 21.13 -5.94
N GLU A 173 7.92 21.54 -6.22
CA GLU A 173 7.06 22.17 -5.23
C GLU A 173 6.18 21.13 -4.53
N VAL A 174 6.18 21.16 -3.20
CA VAL A 174 5.29 20.30 -2.41
C VAL A 174 3.83 20.66 -2.69
N ASP A 175 3.00 19.66 -2.96
CA ASP A 175 1.56 19.86 -3.16
C ASP A 175 0.83 19.93 -1.81
N HIS A 176 0.34 21.13 -1.46
CA HIS A 176 -0.45 21.34 -0.24
C HIS A 176 -1.70 20.46 -0.20
N ALA A 177 -2.31 20.13 -1.33
CA ALA A 177 -3.47 19.25 -1.36
C ALA A 177 -3.11 17.80 -1.02
N ALA A 178 -1.93 17.33 -1.42
CA ALA A 178 -1.38 16.05 -0.98
C ALA A 178 -1.09 16.04 0.53
N LEU A 179 -0.61 17.15 1.11
CA LEU A 179 -0.38 17.26 2.55
C LEU A 179 -1.69 17.28 3.34
N VAL A 180 -2.70 18.02 2.86
CA VAL A 180 -4.05 18.03 3.44
C VAL A 180 -4.66 16.62 3.38
N ALA A 181 -4.54 15.92 2.26
CA ALA A 181 -4.99 14.53 2.12
C ALA A 181 -4.24 13.59 3.07
N SER A 182 -2.92 13.74 3.20
CA SER A 182 -2.12 12.99 4.15
C SER A 182 -2.56 13.24 5.60
N LEU A 183 -2.73 14.49 6.03
CA LEU A 183 -3.25 14.84 7.36
C LEU A 183 -4.63 14.22 7.60
N LEU A 184 -5.51 14.26 6.62
CA LEU A 184 -6.86 13.75 6.75
C LEU A 184 -6.91 12.22 6.78
N TYR A 185 -6.14 11.53 5.94
CA TYR A 185 -6.26 10.10 5.68
C TYR A 185 -5.15 9.23 6.27
N TYR A 186 -3.96 9.77 6.56
CA TYR A 186 -2.65 9.09 6.80
C TYR A 186 -1.77 8.86 5.58
N TRP A 187 -2.29 9.07 4.37
CA TRP A 187 -1.58 8.79 3.14
C TRP A 187 -1.96 9.79 2.06
N VAL A 188 -1.16 9.84 1.00
CA VAL A 188 -1.47 10.59 -0.21
C VAL A 188 -2.24 9.68 -1.16
N PRO A 189 -3.51 9.99 -1.51
CA PRO A 189 -4.28 9.23 -2.49
C PRO A 189 -3.49 8.99 -3.79
N ASP A 190 -3.73 7.87 -4.47
CA ASP A 190 -2.96 7.52 -5.67
C ASP A 190 -3.22 8.47 -6.87
N SER A 191 -4.34 9.21 -6.83
CA SER A 191 -4.67 10.34 -7.71
C SER A 191 -3.81 11.59 -7.51
N ARG A 192 -3.08 11.67 -6.39
CA ARG A 192 -2.20 12.79 -6.03
C ARG A 192 -0.76 12.33 -5.87
N CYS A 193 0.16 13.27 -5.95
CA CYS A 193 1.57 13.06 -5.64
C CYS A 193 2.02 14.12 -4.64
N ALA A 194 3.05 13.80 -3.85
CA ALA A 194 3.54 14.75 -2.84
C ALA A 194 4.20 16.01 -3.44
N PHE A 195 4.60 15.97 -4.72
CA PHE A 195 5.09 17.11 -5.49
C PHE A 195 4.16 17.42 -6.67
N ARG A 196 3.91 18.70 -6.95
CA ARG A 196 2.94 19.17 -7.96
C ARG A 196 3.29 18.72 -9.38
N GLU A 197 4.57 18.67 -9.71
CA GLU A 197 5.07 18.39 -11.06
C GLU A 197 5.22 16.88 -11.33
N ALA A 198 5.15 16.05 -10.29
CA ALA A 198 5.27 14.62 -10.40
C ALA A 198 3.88 13.98 -10.40
N GLU A 199 3.73 12.89 -11.16
CA GLU A 199 2.51 12.09 -11.20
C GLU A 199 2.82 10.63 -10.90
N LYS A 200 1.87 9.92 -10.30
CA LYS A 200 1.85 8.46 -10.25
C LYS A 200 1.16 7.97 -11.51
N LEU A 201 1.75 7.01 -12.24
CA LEU A 201 1.01 6.36 -13.32
C LEU A 201 -0.19 5.63 -12.71
N PRO A 202 -1.45 5.85 -13.14
CA PRO A 202 -2.59 5.21 -12.51
C PRO A 202 -2.57 3.67 -12.61
N PRO A 203 -3.19 2.93 -11.67
CA PRO A 203 -3.32 1.48 -11.75
C PRO A 203 -4.07 1.05 -13.01
N GLY A 204 -3.66 -0.09 -13.58
CA GLY A 204 -4.28 -0.67 -14.77
C GLY A 204 -4.13 0.19 -16.03
N SER A 205 -3.10 1.05 -16.09
CA SER A 205 -2.92 2.03 -17.17
C SER A 205 -1.52 2.01 -17.79
N TRP A 206 -1.42 2.64 -18.95
CA TRP A 206 -0.17 2.84 -19.68
C TRP A 206 -0.06 4.24 -20.25
N LEU A 207 1.18 4.70 -20.44
CA LEU A 207 1.56 5.95 -21.09
C LEU A 207 2.55 5.64 -22.22
N ARG A 208 2.21 6.01 -23.45
CA ARG A 208 3.06 5.93 -24.63
C ARG A 208 3.60 7.30 -24.99
N CYS A 209 4.91 7.39 -25.19
CA CYS A 209 5.63 8.57 -25.65
C CYS A 209 6.22 8.30 -27.03
N ARG A 210 5.97 9.21 -27.98
CA ARG A 210 6.44 9.13 -29.36
C ARG A 210 7.60 10.09 -29.63
N PRO A 211 8.46 9.81 -30.63
CA PRO A 211 9.59 10.68 -30.97
C PRO A 211 9.19 12.10 -31.35
N ASP A 212 7.98 12.26 -31.91
CA ASP A 212 7.40 13.55 -32.30
C ASP A 212 6.81 14.36 -31.12
N GLY A 213 7.02 13.90 -29.88
CA GLY A 213 6.54 14.56 -28.66
C GLY A 213 5.10 14.24 -28.28
N ARG A 214 4.33 13.52 -29.13
CA ARG A 214 2.96 13.12 -28.78
C ARG A 214 2.96 12.08 -27.67
N THR A 215 2.00 12.21 -26.76
CA THR A 215 1.75 11.22 -25.71
C THR A 215 0.34 10.69 -25.79
N GLU A 216 0.20 9.39 -25.59
CA GLU A 216 -1.07 8.67 -25.58
C GLU A 216 -1.19 7.91 -24.27
N ARG A 217 -2.38 7.89 -23.67
CA ARG A 217 -2.65 7.13 -22.45
C ARG A 217 -3.79 6.17 -22.71
N GLY A 218 -3.72 5.01 -22.08
CA GLY A 218 -4.81 4.04 -22.11
C GLY A 218 -4.95 3.32 -20.79
N ARG A 219 -6.12 2.70 -20.60
CA ARG A 219 -6.42 1.85 -19.46
C ARG A 219 -6.74 0.45 -19.98
N PHE A 220 -6.09 -0.56 -19.43
CA PHE A 220 -6.32 -1.96 -19.77
C PHE A 220 -7.07 -2.70 -18.66
N TRP A 221 -7.18 -2.10 -17.47
CA TRP A 221 -7.89 -2.67 -16.35
C TRP A 221 -8.47 -1.59 -15.44
N ASN A 222 -9.67 -1.82 -14.91
CA ASN A 222 -10.37 -0.88 -14.04
C ASN A 222 -11.16 -1.62 -12.98
N LEU A 223 -10.90 -1.32 -11.71
CA LEU A 223 -11.56 -2.02 -10.61
C LEU A 223 -13.06 -1.76 -10.55
N LYS A 224 -13.53 -0.58 -10.97
CA LYS A 224 -14.97 -0.28 -11.09
C LYS A 224 -15.66 -1.27 -12.01
N ASP A 225 -15.08 -1.51 -13.18
CA ASP A 225 -15.66 -2.39 -14.20
C ASP A 225 -15.68 -3.84 -13.70
N VAL A 226 -14.60 -4.29 -13.04
CA VAL A 226 -14.55 -5.61 -12.38
C VAL A 226 -15.61 -5.77 -11.29
N ALA A 227 -15.87 -4.72 -10.50
CA ALA A 227 -16.88 -4.77 -9.46
C ALA A 227 -18.30 -4.85 -10.05
N ASN A 228 -18.57 -4.06 -11.09
CA ASN A 228 -19.84 -4.08 -11.82
C ASN A 228 -20.07 -5.44 -12.51
N GLU A 229 -19.06 -6.01 -13.17
CA GLU A 229 -19.13 -7.37 -13.75
C GLU A 229 -19.36 -8.44 -12.67
N GLY A 230 -18.71 -8.29 -11.52
CA GLY A 230 -18.92 -9.15 -10.35
C GLY A 230 -20.37 -9.13 -9.87
N ARG A 231 -20.99 -7.95 -9.80
CA ARG A 231 -22.42 -7.79 -9.49
C ARG A 231 -23.29 -8.57 -10.47
N GLU A 232 -23.07 -8.42 -11.77
CA GLU A 232 -23.85 -9.13 -12.80
C GLU A 232 -23.73 -10.65 -12.67
N ARG A 233 -22.51 -11.16 -12.44
CA ARG A 233 -22.27 -12.59 -12.20
C ARG A 233 -22.98 -13.10 -10.95
N ALA A 234 -22.96 -12.31 -9.87
CA ALA A 234 -23.64 -12.66 -8.63
C ALA A 234 -25.17 -12.74 -8.80
N LEU A 235 -25.75 -11.80 -9.56
CA LEU A 235 -27.16 -11.76 -9.94
C LEU A 235 -27.55 -12.93 -10.86
N ALA A 236 -26.65 -13.34 -11.75
CA ALA A 236 -26.81 -14.54 -12.57
C ALA A 236 -26.70 -15.87 -11.78
N GLY A 237 -26.49 -15.80 -10.47
CA GLY A 237 -26.43 -16.96 -9.58
C GLY A 237 -25.05 -17.59 -9.45
N GLU A 238 -24.01 -16.98 -10.02
CA GLU A 238 -22.65 -17.50 -9.90
C GLU A 238 -22.16 -17.45 -8.45
N ARG A 239 -21.43 -18.49 -8.03
CA ARG A 239 -20.83 -18.61 -6.70
C ARG A 239 -19.38 -19.07 -6.87
N PRO A 240 -18.40 -18.16 -6.79
CA PRO A 240 -17.00 -18.54 -6.99
C PRO A 240 -16.54 -19.48 -5.86
N ASP A 241 -15.74 -20.50 -6.23
CA ASP A 241 -15.04 -21.34 -5.25
C ASP A 241 -13.83 -20.57 -4.70
N LEU A 242 -14.09 -19.79 -3.65
CA LEU A 242 -13.06 -18.95 -3.04
C LEU A 242 -11.90 -19.76 -2.45
N ALA A 243 -12.14 -21.01 -2.01
CA ALA A 243 -11.07 -21.84 -1.48
C ALA A 243 -10.08 -22.21 -2.58
N ALA A 244 -10.58 -22.72 -3.71
CA ALA A 244 -9.75 -23.08 -4.87
C ALA A 244 -9.03 -21.86 -5.47
N ILE A 245 -9.70 -20.70 -5.55
CA ILE A 245 -9.11 -19.48 -6.12
C ILE A 245 -7.98 -18.93 -5.25
N VAL A 246 -8.14 -18.92 -3.92
CA VAL A 246 -7.07 -18.48 -2.99
C VAL A 246 -5.93 -19.49 -2.95
N GLU A 247 -6.21 -20.79 -3.06
CA GLU A 247 -5.20 -21.84 -3.19
C GLU A 247 -4.37 -21.67 -4.47
N ASP A 248 -5.02 -21.49 -5.64
CA ASP A 248 -4.32 -21.21 -6.90
C ASP A 248 -3.48 -19.93 -6.84
N SER A 249 -4.05 -18.85 -6.29
CA SER A 249 -3.30 -17.61 -6.09
C SER A 249 -2.07 -17.84 -5.22
N THR A 250 -2.21 -18.50 -4.07
CA THR A 250 -1.09 -18.79 -3.16
C THR A 250 0.00 -19.59 -3.86
N ARG A 251 -0.37 -20.67 -4.56
CA ARG A 251 0.55 -21.53 -5.31
C ARG A 251 1.34 -20.74 -6.36
N ARG A 252 0.69 -19.87 -7.12
CA ARG A 252 1.37 -19.05 -8.14
C ARG A 252 2.30 -18.00 -7.54
N HIS A 253 1.94 -17.43 -6.38
CA HIS A 253 2.81 -16.49 -5.66
C HIS A 253 4.01 -17.16 -5.00
N LEU A 254 4.08 -18.50 -4.93
CA LEU A 254 5.25 -19.23 -4.47
C LEU A 254 6.31 -19.43 -5.57
N LEU A 255 6.03 -19.12 -6.84
CA LEU A 255 6.97 -19.29 -7.95
C LEU A 255 8.24 -18.46 -7.71
N SER A 256 9.37 -19.09 -7.43
CA SER A 256 10.64 -18.41 -7.13
C SER A 256 11.79 -19.41 -7.12
N ASP A 257 12.95 -18.96 -7.63
CA ASP A 257 14.24 -19.66 -7.53
C ASP A 257 15.04 -19.23 -6.28
N ALA A 258 14.52 -18.26 -5.51
CA ALA A 258 15.06 -17.78 -4.25
C ALA A 258 14.22 -18.29 -3.05
N PRO A 259 14.76 -18.24 -1.81
CA PRO A 259 13.98 -18.61 -0.63
C PRO A 259 12.75 -17.73 -0.44
N VAL A 260 11.61 -18.39 -0.23
CA VAL A 260 10.30 -17.79 0.02
C VAL A 260 9.86 -18.10 1.45
N ALA A 261 9.31 -17.12 2.15
CA ALA A 261 8.72 -17.25 3.48
C ALA A 261 7.32 -16.60 3.52
N THR A 262 6.66 -16.65 4.67
CA THR A 262 5.36 -15.98 4.88
C THR A 262 5.38 -15.04 6.08
N PHE A 263 4.54 -14.03 6.08
CA PHE A 263 4.15 -13.35 7.30
C PHE A 263 3.15 -14.22 8.07
N LEU A 264 3.34 -14.40 9.38
CA LEU A 264 2.41 -15.15 10.24
C LEU A 264 2.05 -14.38 11.52
N SER A 265 1.05 -13.49 11.42
CA SER A 265 0.53 -12.74 12.57
C SER A 265 -0.40 -13.54 13.50
N GLY A 266 -0.71 -14.80 13.17
CA GLY A 266 -1.75 -15.58 13.85
C GLY A 266 -3.18 -15.07 13.58
N GLY A 267 -3.36 -14.13 12.65
CA GLY A 267 -4.67 -13.72 12.12
C GLY A 267 -5.18 -14.71 11.07
N LEU A 268 -6.48 -14.63 10.76
CA LEU A 268 -7.12 -15.49 9.75
C LEU A 268 -6.35 -15.50 8.42
N ASP A 269 -6.04 -14.32 7.90
CA ASP A 269 -5.59 -14.15 6.51
C ASP A 269 -4.18 -14.70 6.29
N SER A 270 -3.25 -14.30 7.17
CA SER A 270 -1.86 -14.75 7.17
C SER A 270 -1.75 -16.23 7.51
N SER A 271 -2.57 -16.74 8.44
CA SER A 271 -2.60 -18.16 8.78
C SER A 271 -3.10 -19.00 7.61
N TYR A 272 -4.11 -18.53 6.87
CA TYR A 272 -4.68 -19.29 5.76
C TYR A 272 -3.67 -19.41 4.61
N LEU A 273 -3.04 -18.30 4.22
CA LEU A 273 -1.97 -18.33 3.22
C LEU A 273 -0.77 -19.16 3.68
N THR A 274 -0.37 -19.06 4.94
CA THR A 274 0.75 -19.83 5.49
C THR A 274 0.47 -21.33 5.48
N ALA A 275 -0.75 -21.74 5.83
CA ALA A 275 -1.15 -23.14 5.79
C ALA A 275 -1.18 -23.69 4.36
N LEU A 276 -1.68 -22.91 3.39
CA LEU A 276 -1.63 -23.27 1.97
C LEU A 276 -0.18 -23.33 1.46
N ALA A 277 0.65 -22.35 1.82
CA ALA A 277 2.05 -22.33 1.42
C ALA A 277 2.85 -23.50 2.00
N ALA A 278 2.56 -23.92 3.24
CA ALA A 278 3.19 -25.07 3.87
C ALA A 278 2.81 -26.41 3.21
N ARG A 279 1.63 -26.50 2.58
CA ARG A 279 1.25 -27.69 1.79
C ARG A 279 2.09 -27.81 0.51
N GLU A 280 2.29 -26.69 -0.18
CA GLU A 280 3.08 -26.62 -1.41
C GLU A 280 4.59 -26.71 -1.15
N ARG A 281 5.05 -26.14 -0.03
CA ARG A 281 6.45 -26.11 0.41
C ARG A 281 6.56 -26.53 1.88
N PRO A 282 6.63 -27.84 2.17
CA PRO A 282 6.82 -28.33 3.54
C PRO A 282 8.05 -27.72 4.20
N GLY A 283 7.92 -27.28 5.46
CA GLY A 283 9.01 -26.65 6.19
C GLY A 283 9.28 -25.19 5.82
N ILE A 284 8.38 -24.53 5.08
CA ILE A 284 8.50 -23.09 4.77
C ILE A 284 8.69 -22.28 6.06
N SER A 285 9.57 -21.28 6.01
CA SER A 285 9.76 -20.33 7.11
C SER A 285 8.60 -19.33 7.17
N ALA A 286 8.24 -18.93 8.37
CA ALA A 286 7.32 -17.82 8.60
C ALA A 286 7.89 -16.86 9.63
N TYR A 287 7.61 -15.57 9.46
CA TYR A 287 8.10 -14.52 10.34
C TYR A 287 6.95 -13.81 11.03
N THR A 288 7.13 -13.55 12.31
CA THR A 288 6.18 -12.83 13.15
C THR A 288 6.90 -11.91 14.11
N ILE A 289 6.13 -11.06 14.76
CA ILE A 289 6.62 -9.93 15.53
C ILE A 289 6.10 -10.06 16.96
N GLY A 290 7.01 -10.00 17.91
CA GLY A 290 6.71 -9.81 19.33
C GLY A 290 7.15 -8.42 19.76
N PHE A 291 6.44 -7.81 20.70
CA PHE A 291 6.87 -6.58 21.36
C PHE A 291 7.42 -6.90 22.74
N ARG A 292 8.27 -6.02 23.28
CA ARG A 292 8.72 -6.10 24.67
C ARG A 292 7.52 -6.29 25.61
N ALA A 293 7.67 -7.17 26.59
CA ALA A 293 6.61 -7.50 27.54
C ALA A 293 6.05 -6.25 28.26
N GLU A 294 6.91 -5.25 28.52
CA GLU A 294 6.53 -3.98 29.13
C GLU A 294 5.61 -3.14 28.22
N ASP A 295 5.95 -3.01 26.95
CA ASP A 295 5.17 -2.25 25.96
C ASP A 295 3.84 -2.96 25.63
N ALA A 296 3.89 -4.29 25.46
CA ALA A 296 2.71 -5.11 25.25
C ALA A 296 1.73 -5.03 26.44
N LYS A 297 2.25 -4.99 27.67
CA LYS A 297 1.45 -4.81 28.88
C LYS A 297 0.88 -3.40 28.99
N PHE A 298 1.65 -2.38 28.63
CA PHE A 298 1.21 -0.98 28.65
C PHE A 298 0.06 -0.73 27.66
N GLU A 299 0.14 -1.34 26.47
CA GLU A 299 -0.86 -1.24 25.39
C GLU A 299 -2.00 -2.28 25.51
N ALA A 300 -1.92 -3.19 26.50
CA ALA A 300 -2.82 -4.32 26.68
C ALA A 300 -3.03 -5.13 25.38
N MET A 301 -1.93 -5.40 24.67
CA MET A 301 -1.95 -6.13 23.40
C MET A 301 -2.41 -7.58 23.60
N PRO A 302 -3.28 -8.12 22.72
CA PRO A 302 -3.60 -9.54 22.73
C PRO A 302 -2.35 -10.38 22.49
N ASP A 303 -2.27 -11.55 23.14
CA ASP A 303 -1.29 -12.58 22.81
C ASP A 303 -1.66 -13.25 21.49
N ASP A 304 -1.38 -12.57 20.38
CA ASP A 304 -1.60 -13.07 19.02
C ASP A 304 -0.53 -14.10 18.63
N LEU A 305 0.66 -14.06 19.25
CA LEU A 305 1.76 -14.99 19.04
C LEU A 305 1.36 -16.44 19.33
N ARG A 306 0.52 -16.68 20.34
CA ARG A 306 0.00 -18.04 20.61
C ARG A 306 -0.69 -18.66 19.39
N TYR A 307 -1.42 -17.87 18.59
CA TYR A 307 -2.10 -18.39 17.40
C TYR A 307 -1.13 -18.64 16.25
N ALA A 308 -0.09 -17.79 16.12
CA ALA A 308 0.99 -18.03 15.17
C ALA A 308 1.72 -19.34 15.48
N ARG A 309 2.07 -19.58 16.76
CA ARG A 309 2.69 -20.83 17.23
C ARG A 309 1.81 -22.06 16.95
N GLN A 310 0.51 -21.97 17.23
CA GLN A 310 -0.44 -23.06 16.92
C GLN A 310 -0.49 -23.41 15.43
N VAL A 311 -0.52 -22.40 14.55
CA VAL A 311 -0.47 -22.61 13.11
C VAL A 311 0.87 -23.23 12.72
N ALA A 312 1.97 -22.74 13.29
CA ALA A 312 3.29 -23.23 12.97
C ALA A 312 3.49 -24.71 13.33
N GLU A 313 3.11 -25.09 14.55
CA GLU A 313 3.16 -26.47 15.03
C GLU A 313 2.30 -27.40 14.17
N ARG A 314 1.08 -26.96 13.83
CA ARG A 314 0.12 -27.79 13.09
C ARG A 314 0.53 -28.07 11.65
N PHE A 315 1.16 -27.10 10.98
CA PHE A 315 1.52 -27.19 9.57
C PHE A 315 3.02 -27.41 9.33
N GLY A 316 3.81 -27.63 10.39
CA GLY A 316 5.26 -27.85 10.27
C GLY A 316 6.01 -26.66 9.70
N VAL A 317 5.57 -25.44 10.03
CA VAL A 317 6.18 -24.18 9.56
C VAL A 317 7.30 -23.79 10.51
N ASN A 318 8.45 -23.39 9.96
CA ASN A 318 9.57 -22.90 10.76
C ASN A 318 9.29 -21.43 11.17
N LEU A 319 8.73 -21.24 12.36
CA LEU A 319 8.34 -19.92 12.86
C LEU A 319 9.51 -19.18 13.50
N HIS A 320 9.81 -18.00 12.96
CA HIS A 320 10.76 -17.04 13.50
C HIS A 320 10.02 -15.90 14.20
N GLU A 321 10.19 -15.80 15.50
CA GLU A 321 9.63 -14.72 16.31
C GLU A 321 10.68 -13.62 16.53
N ILE A 322 10.39 -12.43 15.99
CA ILE A 322 11.30 -11.29 16.09
C ILE A 322 10.81 -10.40 17.23
N GLU A 323 11.64 -10.22 18.27
CA GLU A 323 11.36 -9.21 19.29
C GLU A 323 11.71 -7.81 18.75
N ILE A 324 10.72 -6.93 18.72
CA ILE A 324 10.87 -5.54 18.32
C ILE A 324 11.19 -4.67 19.52
N ALA A 325 12.36 -4.03 19.43
CA ALA A 325 12.90 -3.08 20.37
C ALA A 325 13.64 -1.95 19.64
N PRO A 326 13.01 -1.27 18.66
CA PRO A 326 13.71 -0.40 17.74
C PRO A 326 14.03 0.93 18.44
N ASN A 327 15.17 1.53 18.10
CA ASN A 327 15.37 2.94 18.39
C ASN A 327 14.50 3.75 17.42
N VAL A 328 13.30 4.15 17.88
CA VAL A 328 12.31 4.84 17.05
C VAL A 328 12.85 6.19 16.55
N LEU A 329 13.77 6.82 17.31
CA LEU A 329 14.42 8.07 16.92
C LEU A 329 15.27 7.92 15.66
N ASP A 330 16.02 6.81 15.56
CA ASP A 330 16.86 6.53 14.39
C ASP A 330 16.00 6.02 13.21
N LEU A 331 14.94 5.29 13.52
CA LEU A 331 14.09 4.67 12.52
C LEU A 331 13.17 5.68 11.81
N LEU A 332 12.70 6.71 12.52
CA LEU A 332 11.75 7.68 11.96
C LEU A 332 12.30 8.39 10.71
N PRO A 333 13.49 9.04 10.70
CA PRO A 333 14.05 9.68 9.51
C PRO A 333 14.22 8.71 8.34
N ARG A 334 14.75 7.51 8.63
CA ARG A 334 14.97 6.45 7.64
C ARG A 334 13.66 6.00 7.01
N MET A 335 12.63 5.79 7.82
CA MET A 335 11.32 5.36 7.32
C MET A 335 10.64 6.47 6.53
N THR A 336 10.69 7.73 6.96
CA THR A 336 10.13 8.84 6.16
C THR A 336 10.82 9.01 4.81
N TYR A 337 12.14 8.76 4.76
CA TYR A 337 12.87 8.74 3.50
C TYR A 337 12.39 7.60 2.59
N HIS A 338 12.33 6.36 3.09
CA HIS A 338 11.95 5.20 2.27
C HIS A 338 10.47 5.18 1.89
N LEU A 339 9.58 5.63 2.78
CA LEU A 339 8.15 5.74 2.52
C LEU A 339 7.81 6.79 1.47
N ASP A 340 8.75 7.67 1.08
CA ASP A 340 8.73 8.43 -0.17
C ASP A 340 7.71 9.58 -0.25
N GLU A 341 6.57 9.40 0.42
CA GLU A 341 5.48 10.34 0.61
C GLU A 341 5.15 10.35 2.12
N PRO A 342 4.43 11.37 2.63
CA PRO A 342 4.14 11.48 4.05
C PRO A 342 3.05 10.48 4.48
N ILE A 343 3.45 9.21 4.59
CA ILE A 343 2.63 8.11 5.10
C ILE A 343 2.86 8.00 6.61
N GLY A 344 1.79 8.10 7.40
CA GLY A 344 1.87 8.03 8.87
C GLY A 344 1.33 6.74 9.49
N ASP A 345 1.21 5.65 8.73
CA ASP A 345 0.83 4.36 9.32
C ASP A 345 2.06 3.65 9.91
N PRO A 346 2.08 3.39 11.24
CA PRO A 346 3.21 2.71 11.87
C PRO A 346 3.37 1.24 11.46
N ALA A 347 2.38 0.62 10.79
CA ALA A 347 2.53 -0.73 10.23
C ALA A 347 3.69 -0.85 9.23
N ALA A 348 4.08 0.28 8.61
CA ALA A 348 5.28 0.39 7.78
C ALA A 348 6.55 -0.05 8.52
N ILE A 349 6.72 0.39 9.78
CA ILE A 349 7.87 0.05 10.62
C ILE A 349 7.91 -1.46 10.90
N ASN A 350 6.77 -2.04 11.27
CA ASN A 350 6.67 -3.48 11.53
C ASN A 350 7.02 -4.28 10.27
N THR A 351 6.55 -3.81 9.11
CA THR A 351 6.84 -4.45 7.81
C THR A 351 8.33 -4.40 7.50
N PHE A 352 8.97 -3.22 7.66
CA PHE A 352 10.40 -3.06 7.47
C PHE A 352 11.21 -3.99 8.38
N LEU A 353 10.91 -4.01 9.68
CA LEU A 353 11.66 -4.80 10.66
C LEU A 353 11.53 -6.31 10.42
N ILE A 354 10.33 -6.81 10.08
CA ILE A 354 10.17 -8.22 9.70
C ILE A 354 10.96 -8.53 8.43
N CYS A 355 10.87 -7.67 7.40
CA CYS A 355 11.58 -7.90 6.14
C CYS A 355 13.10 -7.86 6.34
N SER A 356 13.62 -6.96 7.17
CA SER A 356 15.06 -6.89 7.49
C SER A 356 15.54 -8.18 8.15
N ALA A 357 14.83 -8.66 9.18
CA ALA A 357 15.19 -9.91 9.85
C ALA A 357 15.11 -11.12 8.91
N ALA A 358 14.10 -11.17 8.03
CA ALA A 358 13.99 -12.22 7.03
C ALA A 358 15.13 -12.14 5.99
N ARG A 359 15.51 -10.94 5.58
CA ARG A 359 16.63 -10.69 4.66
C ARG A 359 17.97 -11.13 5.24
N GLU A 360 18.21 -10.86 6.53
CA GLU A 360 19.39 -11.32 7.25
C GLU A 360 19.51 -12.85 7.26
N ALA A 361 18.37 -13.55 7.27
CA ALA A 361 18.30 -15.01 7.13
C ALA A 361 18.34 -15.51 5.67
N GLY A 362 18.60 -14.63 4.69
CA GLY A 362 18.73 -14.98 3.27
C GLY A 362 17.41 -15.09 2.50
N VAL A 363 16.27 -14.73 3.11
CA VAL A 363 14.97 -14.71 2.42
C VAL A 363 14.90 -13.51 1.48
N LYS A 364 14.38 -13.73 0.27
CA LYS A 364 14.13 -12.63 -0.70
C LYS A 364 12.66 -12.34 -0.92
N VAL A 365 11.78 -13.28 -0.62
CA VAL A 365 10.35 -13.19 -0.91
C VAL A 365 9.52 -13.54 0.32
N LEU A 366 8.54 -12.69 0.66
CA LEU A 366 7.54 -12.96 1.71
C LEU A 366 6.12 -12.87 1.16
N LEU A 367 5.25 -13.80 1.53
CA LEU A 367 3.81 -13.72 1.25
C LEU A 367 3.07 -13.02 2.40
N SER A 368 2.25 -12.02 2.08
CA SER A 368 1.45 -11.23 3.01
C SER A 368 -0.05 -11.47 2.83
N GLY A 369 -0.79 -11.48 3.94
CA GLY A 369 -2.26 -11.58 3.97
C GLY A 369 -3.00 -10.27 3.66
N MET A 370 -2.28 -9.24 3.20
CA MET A 370 -2.84 -7.94 2.85
C MET A 370 -3.84 -8.02 1.69
N GLY A 371 -4.85 -7.15 1.69
CA GLY A 371 -5.94 -7.12 0.70
C GLY A 371 -7.18 -7.89 1.13
N ALA A 372 -7.06 -8.86 2.05
CA ALA A 372 -8.19 -9.65 2.50
C ALA A 372 -9.24 -8.81 3.25
N ASP A 373 -8.82 -7.82 4.06
CA ASP A 373 -9.74 -6.98 4.83
C ASP A 373 -10.57 -6.05 3.93
N GLU A 374 -9.93 -5.48 2.91
CA GLU A 374 -10.52 -4.58 1.92
C GLU A 374 -11.52 -5.33 1.03
N LEU A 375 -11.16 -6.51 0.54
CA LEU A 375 -11.98 -7.26 -0.42
C LEU A 375 -13.13 -8.04 0.23
N PHE A 376 -12.96 -8.52 1.47
CA PHE A 376 -13.93 -9.40 2.16
C PHE A 376 -14.55 -8.78 3.41
N ALA A 377 -14.55 -7.45 3.50
CA ALA A 377 -15.17 -6.69 4.58
C ALA A 377 -14.70 -7.10 6.00
N GLY A 378 -13.38 -7.16 6.20
CA GLY A 378 -12.78 -7.66 7.45
C GLY A 378 -12.52 -6.62 8.55
N TYR A 379 -12.53 -5.33 8.21
CA TYR A 379 -12.39 -4.27 9.21
C TYR A 379 -13.63 -4.10 10.09
N ARG A 380 -13.39 -3.73 11.36
CA ARG A 380 -14.47 -3.40 12.32
C ARG A 380 -15.34 -2.24 11.83
N LYS A 381 -14.78 -1.32 11.03
CA LYS A 381 -15.50 -0.22 10.39
C LYS A 381 -16.63 -0.68 9.47
N HIS A 382 -16.46 -1.79 8.74
CA HIS A 382 -17.49 -2.29 7.82
C HIS A 382 -18.74 -2.73 8.58
N LEU A 383 -18.54 -3.55 9.61
CA LEU A 383 -19.65 -3.99 10.46
C LEU A 383 -20.32 -2.80 11.17
N ALA A 384 -19.53 -1.84 11.67
CA ALA A 384 -20.07 -0.66 12.33
C ALA A 384 -20.93 0.18 11.37
N ASN A 385 -20.51 0.36 10.13
CA ASN A 385 -21.29 1.05 9.11
C ASN A 385 -22.58 0.29 8.72
N VAL A 386 -22.54 -1.04 8.62
CA VAL A 386 -23.76 -1.85 8.41
C VAL A 386 -24.74 -1.69 9.58
N ILE A 387 -24.24 -1.60 10.81
CA ILE A 387 -25.07 -1.33 11.99
C ILE A 387 -25.62 0.10 11.93
N ALA A 388 -24.84 1.08 11.47
CA ALA A 388 -25.30 2.47 11.29
C ALA A 388 -26.48 2.56 10.32
N LEU A 389 -26.44 1.87 9.17
CA LEU A 389 -27.59 1.81 8.25
C LEU A 389 -28.86 1.24 8.91
N ARG A 390 -28.71 0.22 9.76
CA ARG A 390 -29.84 -0.34 10.53
C ARG A 390 -30.34 0.64 11.59
N TYR A 391 -29.42 1.34 12.26
CA TYR A 391 -29.73 2.39 13.23
C TYR A 391 -30.52 3.54 12.59
N GLN A 392 -30.18 3.95 11.37
CA GLN A 392 -30.88 5.02 10.64
C GLN A 392 -32.35 4.69 10.32
N ARG A 393 -32.75 3.41 10.32
CA ARG A 393 -34.15 2.99 10.20
C ARG A 393 -34.99 3.33 11.44
N VAL A 394 -34.36 3.60 12.59
CA VAL A 394 -35.05 4.04 13.80
C VAL A 394 -35.50 5.50 13.65
N PRO A 395 -36.74 5.87 14.05
CA PRO A 395 -37.22 7.24 13.97
C PRO A 395 -36.29 8.26 14.65
N ARG A 396 -36.08 9.40 13.98
CA ARG A 396 -35.14 10.46 14.40
C ARG A 396 -35.34 10.96 15.85
N PRO A 397 -36.56 11.11 16.40
CA PRO A 397 -36.74 11.56 17.78
C PRO A 397 -36.14 10.59 18.81
N LEU A 398 -36.29 9.28 18.60
CA LEU A 398 -35.72 8.25 19.48
C LEU A 398 -34.19 8.25 19.42
N ARG A 399 -33.64 8.38 18.22
CA ARG A 399 -32.20 8.52 17.98
C ARG A 399 -31.61 9.73 18.70
N ARG A 400 -32.25 10.91 18.58
CA ARG A 400 -31.83 12.13 19.29
C ARG A 400 -31.85 11.97 20.81
N GLY A 401 -32.89 11.32 21.34
CA GLY A 401 -32.99 11.01 22.77
C GLY A 401 -31.83 10.12 23.25
N LEU A 402 -31.53 9.06 22.49
CA LEU A 402 -30.40 8.16 22.78
C LEU A 402 -29.06 8.89 22.69
N ALA A 403 -28.84 9.69 21.64
CA ALA A 403 -27.61 10.44 21.46
C ALA A 403 -27.38 11.43 22.61
N GLY A 404 -28.40 12.22 22.97
CA GLY A 404 -28.32 13.13 24.11
C GLY A 404 -28.09 12.43 25.46
N ALA A 405 -28.61 11.20 25.63
CA ALA A 405 -28.33 10.40 26.81
C ALA A 405 -26.88 9.90 26.84
N VAL A 406 -26.37 9.40 25.72
CA VAL A 406 -24.98 8.91 25.61
C VAL A 406 -23.96 10.05 25.72
N ASP A 407 -24.25 11.23 25.18
CA ASP A 407 -23.38 12.40 25.26
C ASP A 407 -23.14 12.85 26.71
N ARG A 408 -24.14 12.70 27.57
CA ARG A 408 -24.05 13.01 29.01
C ARG A 408 -23.29 11.97 29.81
N LEU A 409 -23.02 10.78 29.25
CA LEU A 409 -22.27 9.75 29.96
C LEU A 409 -20.77 10.10 30.02
N PRO A 410 -20.13 9.97 31.20
CA PRO A 410 -18.69 10.17 31.31
C PRO A 410 -17.95 9.07 30.55
N VAL A 411 -16.92 9.45 29.79
CA VAL A 411 -16.06 8.50 29.04
C VAL A 411 -15.01 7.83 29.91
N ALA A 412 -14.74 8.41 31.08
CA ALA A 412 -13.84 7.88 32.09
C ALA A 412 -14.27 8.35 33.48
N SER A 413 -13.85 7.61 34.49
CA SER A 413 -13.82 8.04 35.89
C SER A 413 -12.36 8.26 36.32
N ALA A 414 -12.14 8.80 37.52
CA ALA A 414 -10.79 8.98 38.09
C ALA A 414 -9.96 7.67 38.19
N ARG A 415 -10.59 6.48 38.07
CA ARG A 415 -9.91 5.19 38.18
C ARG A 415 -9.95 4.31 36.93
N ARG A 416 -10.87 4.57 35.99
CA ARG A 416 -11.06 3.68 34.81
C ARG A 416 -11.82 4.36 33.67
N GLY A 417 -11.38 4.12 32.44
CA GLY A 417 -12.09 4.48 31.21
C GLY A 417 -13.25 3.53 30.86
N TYR A 418 -14.40 4.06 30.46
CA TYR A 418 -15.56 3.28 30.04
C TYR A 418 -15.51 2.98 28.54
N ARG A 419 -14.95 1.82 28.16
CA ARG A 419 -14.78 1.41 26.76
C ARG A 419 -16.09 1.41 25.96
N SER A 420 -17.19 0.97 26.57
CA SER A 420 -18.51 0.93 25.94
C SER A 420 -19.07 2.32 25.63
N VAL A 421 -18.90 3.28 26.55
CA VAL A 421 -19.34 4.67 26.35
C VAL A 421 -18.51 5.35 25.27
N ARG A 422 -17.18 5.17 25.27
CA ARG A 422 -16.30 5.67 24.19
C ARG A 422 -16.69 5.12 22.82
N PHE A 423 -16.94 3.81 22.76
CA PHE A 423 -17.43 3.18 21.53
C PHE A 423 -18.79 3.71 21.10
N ALA A 424 -19.74 3.88 22.03
CA ALA A 424 -21.07 4.42 21.74
C ALA A 424 -21.01 5.86 21.24
N LYS A 425 -20.23 6.73 21.88
CA LYS A 425 -20.00 8.11 21.42
C LYS A 425 -19.36 8.16 20.04
N ARG A 426 -18.31 7.36 19.80
CA ARG A 426 -17.67 7.27 18.47
C ARG A 426 -18.61 6.70 17.42
N PHE A 427 -19.47 5.74 17.76
CA PHE A 427 -20.46 5.21 16.84
C PHE A 427 -21.50 6.28 16.47
N LEU A 428 -22.06 6.96 17.46
CA LEU A 428 -23.06 8.01 17.26
C LEU A 428 -22.51 9.23 16.51
N SER A 429 -21.20 9.51 16.59
CA SER A 429 -20.59 10.62 15.85
C SER A 429 -20.62 10.45 14.33
N PHE A 430 -20.84 9.24 13.82
CA PHE A 430 -20.99 9.00 12.37
C PHE A 430 -22.29 8.29 11.98
N ALA A 431 -23.00 7.67 12.92
CA ALA A 431 -24.14 6.80 12.60
C ALA A 431 -25.34 7.55 11.95
N ASP A 432 -25.45 8.87 12.12
CA ASP A 432 -26.48 9.71 11.50
C ASP A 432 -26.02 10.39 10.19
N LEU A 433 -24.76 10.21 9.79
CA LEU A 433 -24.20 10.82 8.58
C LEU A 433 -24.63 10.05 7.31
N PRO A 434 -24.61 10.70 6.13
CA PRO A 434 -24.75 10.01 4.86
C PRO A 434 -23.73 8.87 4.72
N GLU A 435 -24.08 7.88 3.91
CA GLU A 435 -23.36 6.62 3.74
C GLU A 435 -21.84 6.81 3.51
N GLU A 436 -21.50 7.56 2.47
CA GLU A 436 -20.11 7.90 2.11
C GLU A 436 -19.38 8.53 3.29
N THR A 437 -20.01 9.51 3.93
CA THR A 437 -19.35 10.30 4.97
C THR A 437 -19.17 9.46 6.23
N ALA A 438 -20.15 8.62 6.59
CA ALA A 438 -20.04 7.66 7.68
C ALA A 438 -18.89 6.67 7.45
N PHE A 439 -18.75 6.19 6.21
CA PHE A 439 -17.65 5.32 5.81
C PHE A 439 -16.30 6.04 5.85
N ARG A 440 -16.16 7.21 5.22
CA ARG A 440 -14.95 8.04 5.24
C ARG A 440 -14.47 8.32 6.66
N ARG A 441 -15.39 8.70 7.56
CA ARG A 441 -15.11 8.96 8.98
C ARG A 441 -14.52 7.79 9.76
N SER A 442 -14.62 6.59 9.21
CA SER A 442 -14.04 5.42 9.83
C SER A 442 -12.52 5.32 9.70
N TYR A 443 -11.90 6.07 8.77
CA TYR A 443 -10.45 6.15 8.62
C TYR A 443 -9.89 7.57 8.51
N THR A 444 -10.72 8.63 8.51
CA THR A 444 -10.21 9.99 8.69
C THR A 444 -9.73 10.26 10.10
N MET A 445 -8.69 11.08 10.19
CA MET A 445 -8.07 11.49 11.43
C MET A 445 -8.76 12.64 12.13
N TYR A 446 -9.22 13.58 11.32
CA TYR A 446 -9.85 14.80 11.76
C TYR A 446 -11.29 14.84 11.24
N ASP A 447 -12.15 15.54 11.95
CA ASP A 447 -13.25 16.22 11.27
C ASP A 447 -12.79 17.44 10.47
N ARG A 448 -13.68 17.90 9.59
CA ARG A 448 -13.41 19.10 8.79
C ARG A 448 -13.05 20.29 9.67
N GLY A 449 -13.77 20.52 10.76
CA GLY A 449 -13.50 21.63 11.68
C GLY A 449 -12.18 21.46 12.42
N GLU A 450 -11.92 20.29 12.99
CA GLU A 450 -10.68 19.91 13.67
C GLU A 450 -9.45 20.10 12.75
N LEU A 451 -9.58 19.75 11.46
CA LEU A 451 -8.50 19.96 10.50
C LEU A 451 -8.29 21.44 10.20
N LEU A 452 -9.35 22.20 9.93
CA LEU A 452 -9.27 23.64 9.68
C LEU A 452 -8.75 24.44 10.87
N ASP A 453 -9.02 23.96 12.09
CA ASP A 453 -8.45 24.55 13.30
C ASP A 453 -6.94 24.33 13.39
N LEU A 454 -6.43 23.24 12.81
CA LEU A 454 -5.02 22.84 12.85
C LEU A 454 -4.19 23.44 11.71
N ILE A 455 -4.76 23.62 10.52
CA ILE A 455 -4.02 24.06 9.32
C ILE A 455 -4.19 25.55 9.02
N ASP A 456 -3.45 26.05 8.03
CA ASP A 456 -3.66 27.38 7.45
C ASP A 456 -5.12 27.57 6.97
N PRO A 457 -5.84 28.62 7.42
CA PRO A 457 -7.18 28.94 6.97
C PRO A 457 -7.34 29.10 5.45
N ASP A 458 -6.29 29.50 4.73
CA ASP A 458 -6.32 29.66 3.28
C ASP A 458 -6.43 28.30 2.55
N LEU A 459 -6.16 27.19 3.24
CA LEU A 459 -6.33 25.83 2.72
C LEU A 459 -7.75 25.28 2.87
N ALA A 460 -8.72 26.09 3.31
CA ALA A 460 -10.08 25.63 3.52
C ALA A 460 -10.73 25.05 2.25
N GLY A 461 -10.53 25.69 1.10
CA GLY A 461 -10.99 25.18 -0.20
C GLY A 461 -10.33 23.84 -0.55
N THR A 462 -9.03 23.71 -0.28
CA THR A 462 -8.29 22.46 -0.50
C THR A 462 -8.80 21.30 0.36
N VAL A 463 -9.21 21.57 1.60
CA VAL A 463 -9.87 20.55 2.46
C VAL A 463 -11.17 20.09 1.80
N ASP A 464 -11.97 21.01 1.27
CA ASP A 464 -13.23 20.67 0.61
C ASP A 464 -13.00 19.89 -0.69
N ASP A 465 -11.99 20.23 -1.47
CA ASP A 465 -11.61 19.50 -2.68
C ASP A 465 -11.20 18.05 -2.36
N VAL A 466 -10.36 17.85 -1.34
CA VAL A 466 -9.90 16.52 -0.90
C VAL A 466 -11.05 15.67 -0.34
N LEU A 467 -12.02 16.30 0.32
CA LEU A 467 -13.24 15.63 0.78
C LEU A 467 -14.14 15.27 -0.41
N THR A 468 -14.28 16.15 -1.39
CA THR A 468 -15.11 15.93 -2.59
C THR A 468 -14.55 14.81 -3.45
N GLU A 469 -13.23 14.80 -3.69
CA GLU A 469 -12.54 13.75 -4.44
C GLU A 469 -12.80 12.35 -3.87
N HIS A 470 -12.81 12.23 -2.54
CA HIS A 470 -13.15 10.97 -1.89
C HIS A 470 -14.61 10.56 -2.18
N ALA A 471 -15.54 11.51 -2.09
CA ALA A 471 -16.94 11.25 -2.38
C ALA A 471 -17.14 10.81 -3.83
N ASP A 472 -16.51 11.51 -4.78
CA ASP A 472 -16.55 11.17 -6.20
C ASP A 472 -16.04 9.75 -6.47
N VAL A 473 -14.92 9.35 -5.85
CA VAL A 473 -14.38 7.99 -5.99
C VAL A 473 -15.29 6.93 -5.36
N TYR A 474 -15.93 7.25 -4.23
CA TYR A 474 -16.85 6.34 -3.54
C TYR A 474 -18.16 6.15 -4.33
N GLU A 475 -18.67 7.21 -4.96
CA GLU A 475 -19.94 7.22 -5.69
C GLU A 475 -19.79 6.74 -7.14
N ASP A 476 -18.58 6.71 -7.70
CA ASP A 476 -18.29 6.24 -9.06
C ASP A 476 -18.38 4.70 -9.20
N ASN A 477 -19.59 4.14 -9.12
CA ASN A 477 -19.90 2.72 -9.34
C ASN A 477 -21.41 2.51 -9.55
N ASP A 478 -21.78 1.30 -10.01
CA ASP A 478 -23.19 0.91 -10.18
C ASP A 478 -23.66 -0.06 -9.08
N LEU A 479 -22.88 -0.29 -8.02
CA LEU A 479 -23.20 -1.31 -7.02
C LEU A 479 -24.42 -0.90 -6.19
N ASP A 480 -25.35 -1.82 -6.03
CA ASP A 480 -26.56 -1.65 -5.21
C ASP A 480 -26.34 -2.07 -3.75
N ASP A 481 -25.39 -2.97 -3.50
CA ASP A 481 -25.07 -3.44 -2.16
C ASP A 481 -24.01 -2.59 -1.43
N PHE A 482 -24.36 -2.19 -0.21
CA PHE A 482 -23.55 -1.29 0.61
C PHE A 482 -22.16 -1.85 0.98
N VAL A 483 -22.07 -3.16 1.22
CA VAL A 483 -20.82 -3.77 1.69
C VAL A 483 -19.79 -3.77 0.56
N ASN A 484 -20.18 -4.08 -0.67
CA ASN A 484 -19.28 -4.00 -1.82
C ASN A 484 -18.94 -2.57 -2.20
N ARG A 485 -19.82 -1.57 -2.01
CA ARG A 485 -19.43 -0.16 -2.14
C ARG A 485 -18.30 0.22 -1.18
N MET A 486 -18.40 -0.18 0.10
CA MET A 486 -17.29 0.00 1.05
C MET A 486 -16.02 -0.75 0.63
N CYS A 487 -16.14 -2.01 0.19
CA CYS A 487 -14.98 -2.81 -0.25
C CYS A 487 -14.33 -2.19 -1.50
N LEU A 488 -15.12 -1.67 -2.44
CA LEU A 488 -14.64 -0.97 -3.63
C LEU A 488 -13.94 0.33 -3.26
N GLY A 489 -14.52 1.12 -2.35
CA GLY A 489 -13.90 2.33 -1.83
C GLY A 489 -12.55 2.05 -1.17
N ASP A 490 -12.48 1.03 -0.30
CA ASP A 490 -11.22 0.59 0.31
C ASP A 490 -10.21 0.11 -0.76
N ALA A 491 -10.64 -0.69 -1.73
CA ALA A 491 -9.76 -1.23 -2.75
C ALA A 491 -9.28 -0.17 -3.78
N ARG A 492 -10.01 0.95 -3.96
CA ARG A 492 -9.61 2.07 -4.83
C ARG A 492 -8.79 3.15 -4.12
N MET A 493 -9.04 3.38 -2.83
CA MET A 493 -8.43 4.51 -2.08
C MET A 493 -7.42 4.03 -1.05
N PHE A 494 -7.83 3.13 -0.16
CA PHE A 494 -7.03 2.68 0.98
C PHE A 494 -5.93 1.71 0.56
N LEU A 495 -6.25 0.76 -0.32
CA LEU A 495 -5.34 -0.30 -0.73
C LEU A 495 -4.14 0.24 -1.54
N PRO A 496 -4.30 0.93 -2.69
CA PRO A 496 -3.17 1.47 -3.45
C PRO A 496 -2.49 2.65 -2.76
N GLY A 497 -3.25 3.50 -2.06
CA GLY A 497 -2.73 4.72 -1.44
C GLY A 497 -1.94 4.48 -0.14
N LEU A 498 -2.32 3.45 0.64
CA LEU A 498 -1.69 3.17 1.93
C LEU A 498 -1.07 1.78 1.97
N ASN A 499 -1.90 0.73 1.98
CA ASN A 499 -1.47 -0.63 2.33
C ASN A 499 -0.41 -1.19 1.37
N LEU A 500 -0.67 -1.16 0.07
CA LEU A 500 0.28 -1.59 -0.95
C LEU A 500 1.50 -0.66 -1.00
N ALA A 501 1.27 0.66 -0.90
CA ALA A 501 2.33 1.66 -0.95
C ALA A 501 3.37 1.49 0.16
N TYR A 502 2.95 1.44 1.43
CA TYR A 502 3.92 1.26 2.51
C TYR A 502 4.53 -0.14 2.50
N THR A 503 3.77 -1.17 2.09
CA THR A 503 4.30 -2.54 2.06
C THR A 503 5.44 -2.65 1.08
N ASP A 504 5.24 -2.17 -0.15
CA ASP A 504 6.28 -2.18 -1.18
C ASP A 504 7.48 -1.31 -0.76
N ARG A 505 7.26 -0.09 -0.29
CA ARG A 505 8.36 0.82 0.11
C ARG A 505 9.15 0.32 1.33
N SER A 506 8.45 -0.18 2.35
CA SER A 506 9.09 -0.67 3.58
C SER A 506 9.81 -1.99 3.37
N SER A 507 9.22 -2.93 2.61
CA SER A 507 9.88 -4.21 2.33
C SER A 507 11.10 -4.05 1.44
N MET A 508 11.04 -3.14 0.46
CA MET A 508 12.16 -2.90 -0.44
C MET A 508 13.26 -2.03 0.18
N ALA A 509 12.98 -1.25 1.22
CA ALA A 509 14.02 -0.68 2.08
C ALA A 509 14.90 -1.75 2.76
N ALA A 510 14.37 -2.97 2.89
CA ALA A 510 15.07 -4.17 3.35
C ALA A 510 15.43 -5.14 2.20
N SER A 511 15.40 -4.67 0.94
CA SER A 511 15.69 -5.49 -0.26
C SER A 511 14.90 -6.81 -0.32
N THR A 512 13.63 -6.78 0.11
CA THR A 512 12.79 -7.96 0.25
C THR A 512 11.48 -7.77 -0.49
N GLU A 513 11.13 -8.72 -1.35
CA GLU A 513 9.90 -8.70 -2.12
C GLU A 513 8.72 -9.21 -1.31
N VAL A 514 7.70 -8.38 -1.13
CA VAL A 514 6.42 -8.82 -0.57
C VAL A 514 5.40 -9.07 -1.67
N ARG A 515 4.81 -10.26 -1.61
CA ARG A 515 3.76 -10.78 -2.50
C ARG A 515 2.42 -10.78 -1.76
N VAL A 516 1.34 -10.43 -2.46
CA VAL A 516 0.01 -10.21 -1.87
C VAL A 516 -1.08 -11.08 -2.53
N PRO A 517 -1.16 -12.39 -2.21
CA PRO A 517 -2.05 -13.33 -2.92
C PRO A 517 -3.53 -12.95 -2.93
N TYR A 518 -4.04 -12.22 -1.93
CA TYR A 518 -5.44 -11.77 -1.95
C TYR A 518 -5.71 -10.65 -2.95
N VAL A 519 -4.67 -9.93 -3.39
CA VAL A 519 -4.74 -8.82 -4.36
C VAL A 519 -4.50 -9.34 -5.80
N ASP A 520 -4.46 -10.66 -5.97
CA ASP A 520 -4.49 -11.30 -7.29
C ASP A 520 -5.80 -10.97 -8.03
N VAL A 521 -5.70 -10.68 -9.32
CA VAL A 521 -6.86 -10.30 -10.16
C VAL A 521 -8.01 -11.31 -10.13
N GLU A 522 -7.71 -12.61 -10.00
CA GLU A 522 -8.74 -13.65 -9.93
C GLU A 522 -9.41 -13.69 -8.55
N VAL A 523 -8.67 -13.43 -7.47
CA VAL A 523 -9.23 -13.29 -6.12
C VAL A 523 -10.11 -12.03 -6.05
N VAL A 524 -9.68 -10.93 -6.67
CA VAL A 524 -10.45 -9.68 -6.73
C VAL A 524 -11.76 -9.87 -7.51
N LYS A 525 -11.71 -10.48 -8.69
CA LYS A 525 -12.91 -10.82 -9.47
C LYS A 525 -13.87 -11.69 -8.65
N ALA A 526 -13.35 -12.71 -7.98
CA ALA A 526 -14.15 -13.58 -7.12
C ALA A 526 -14.75 -12.81 -5.94
N ALA A 527 -13.99 -11.91 -5.31
CA ALA A 527 -14.48 -11.12 -4.19
C ALA A 527 -15.66 -10.23 -4.57
N PHE A 528 -15.67 -9.61 -5.76
CA PHE A 528 -16.80 -8.80 -6.21
C PHE A 528 -17.96 -9.61 -6.81
N ALA A 529 -17.72 -10.87 -7.18
CA ALA A 529 -18.79 -11.83 -7.48
C ALA A 529 -19.47 -12.42 -6.22
N VAL A 530 -18.99 -12.08 -5.02
CA VAL A 530 -19.64 -12.44 -3.76
C VAL A 530 -20.54 -11.29 -3.26
N PRO A 531 -21.85 -11.53 -3.07
CA PRO A 531 -22.75 -10.56 -2.47
C PRO A 531 -22.31 -10.08 -1.07
N GLY A 532 -22.56 -8.81 -0.77
CA GLY A 532 -22.18 -8.18 0.49
C GLY A 532 -22.70 -8.86 1.76
N ASP A 533 -23.89 -9.45 1.70
CA ASP A 533 -24.52 -10.19 2.82
C ASP A 533 -23.82 -11.54 3.13
N ARG A 534 -23.03 -12.07 2.19
CA ARG A 534 -22.14 -13.22 2.41
C ARG A 534 -20.74 -12.81 2.90
N LYS A 535 -20.36 -11.53 2.75
CA LYS A 535 -19.13 -10.99 3.35
C LYS A 535 -19.33 -10.68 4.84
N ILE A 536 -20.50 -10.14 5.20
CA ILE A 536 -20.89 -9.85 6.59
C ILE A 536 -22.16 -10.60 6.97
N VAL A 537 -22.01 -11.66 7.77
CA VAL A 537 -23.13 -12.45 8.29
C VAL A 537 -23.30 -12.18 9.79
N GLY A 538 -24.43 -11.59 10.18
CA GLY A 538 -24.68 -11.23 11.58
C GLY A 538 -23.68 -10.19 12.11
N ARG A 539 -22.78 -10.62 13.02
CA ARG A 539 -21.68 -9.79 13.56
C ARG A 539 -20.30 -10.22 13.05
N GLN A 540 -20.27 -11.10 12.06
CA GLN A 540 -19.06 -11.71 11.53
C GLN A 540 -18.74 -11.10 10.16
N GLY A 541 -17.67 -10.31 10.09
CA GLY A 541 -17.01 -9.97 8.82
C GLY A 541 -16.16 -11.13 8.30
N LYS A 542 -15.78 -11.05 7.02
CA LYS A 542 -15.05 -12.11 6.30
C LYS A 542 -15.75 -13.46 6.35
N ALA A 543 -17.08 -13.50 6.36
CA ALA A 543 -17.82 -14.75 6.53
C ALA A 543 -17.47 -15.77 5.43
N VAL A 544 -17.56 -15.38 4.15
CA VAL A 544 -17.15 -16.22 3.01
C VAL A 544 -15.69 -16.66 3.05
N LEU A 545 -14.76 -15.79 3.47
CA LEU A 545 -13.34 -16.15 3.56
C LEU A 545 -13.07 -17.12 4.71
N LYS A 546 -13.81 -16.99 5.82
CA LYS A 546 -13.77 -17.96 6.93
C LYS A 546 -14.34 -19.32 6.52
N GLU A 547 -15.39 -19.35 5.70
CA GLU A 547 -15.92 -20.58 5.11
C GLU A 547 -14.83 -21.29 4.29
N ALA A 548 -14.15 -20.56 3.39
CA ALA A 548 -13.03 -21.09 2.62
C ALA A 548 -11.88 -21.60 3.52
N ALA A 549 -11.47 -20.78 4.50
CA ALA A 549 -10.37 -21.11 5.39
C ALA A 549 -10.67 -22.29 6.33
N ALA A 550 -11.93 -22.56 6.67
CA ALA A 550 -12.33 -23.67 7.53
C ALA A 550 -12.05 -25.06 6.92
N SER A 551 -11.81 -25.13 5.60
CA SER A 551 -11.34 -26.35 4.93
C SER A 551 -9.89 -26.73 5.27
N VAL A 552 -9.11 -25.78 5.78
CA VAL A 552 -7.67 -25.95 6.06
C VAL A 552 -7.36 -25.71 7.54
N LEU A 553 -7.80 -24.57 8.06
CA LEU A 553 -7.47 -24.09 9.40
C LEU A 553 -8.44 -24.62 10.46
N PRO A 554 -7.96 -24.81 11.71
CA PRO A 554 -8.83 -25.20 12.80
C PRO A 554 -9.77 -24.04 13.18
N ARG A 555 -10.95 -24.37 13.69
CA ARG A 555 -12.00 -23.40 14.05
C ARG A 555 -11.51 -22.30 14.99
N GLU A 556 -10.64 -22.64 15.92
CA GLU A 556 -10.02 -21.73 16.88
C GLU A 556 -9.17 -20.62 16.22
N ILE A 557 -8.52 -20.89 15.09
CA ILE A 557 -7.82 -19.87 14.29
C ILE A 557 -8.79 -19.12 13.38
N VAL A 558 -9.74 -19.82 12.75
CA VAL A 558 -10.69 -19.19 11.81
C VAL A 558 -11.57 -18.13 12.49
N TYR A 559 -12.02 -18.43 13.72
CA TYR A 559 -13.00 -17.61 14.43
C TYR A 559 -12.42 -16.82 15.61
N ARG A 560 -11.08 -16.74 15.75
CA ARG A 560 -10.47 -15.89 16.80
C ARG A 560 -10.88 -14.42 16.65
N PRO A 561 -10.94 -13.66 17.76
CA PRO A 561 -11.18 -12.22 17.71
C PRO A 561 -10.08 -11.50 16.93
N LYS A 562 -10.42 -10.57 16.03
CA LYS A 562 -9.43 -9.81 15.22
C LYS A 562 -8.47 -8.99 16.10
N GLY A 563 -7.17 -9.19 15.90
CA GLY A 563 -6.07 -8.44 16.51
C GLY A 563 -5.65 -7.26 15.64
N LEU A 564 -4.88 -6.35 16.23
CA LEU A 564 -4.35 -5.18 15.53
C LEU A 564 -2.90 -5.47 15.14
N PHE A 565 -2.53 -5.17 13.90
CA PHE A 565 -1.14 -5.13 13.46
C PHE A 565 -0.60 -3.71 13.68
N SER A 566 -0.59 -3.26 14.93
CA SER A 566 -0.22 -1.88 15.30
C SER A 566 1.07 -1.83 16.09
N ALA A 567 1.84 -0.75 15.94
CA ALA A 567 2.93 -0.42 16.85
C ALA A 567 2.40 0.11 18.19
N PRO A 568 3.20 0.02 19.28
CA PRO A 568 2.86 0.59 20.59
C PRO A 568 3.03 2.12 20.60
N LEU A 569 2.21 2.81 19.79
CA LEU A 569 2.33 4.25 19.57
C LEU A 569 2.19 5.05 20.87
N ARG A 570 1.30 4.69 21.80
CA ARG A 570 1.14 5.47 23.05
C ARG A 570 2.42 5.37 23.88
N ALA A 571 3.05 4.21 23.92
CA ALA A 571 4.34 4.04 24.60
C ALA A 571 5.42 4.91 23.96
N TRP A 572 5.57 4.89 22.64
CA TRP A 572 6.57 5.69 21.92
C TRP A 572 6.34 7.20 22.06
N MET A 573 5.09 7.65 21.88
CA MET A 573 4.72 9.06 21.92
C MET A 573 4.86 9.66 23.33
N SER A 574 4.56 8.89 24.38
CA SER A 574 4.67 9.37 25.77
C SER A 574 6.08 9.32 26.34
N ARG A 575 7.03 8.66 25.66
CA ARG A 575 8.42 8.49 26.09
C ARG A 575 9.38 9.10 25.06
N ASP A 576 9.89 8.28 24.16
CA ASP A 576 11.05 8.58 23.31
C ASP A 576 10.78 9.74 22.35
N LEU A 577 9.54 9.86 21.84
CA LEU A 577 9.17 10.87 20.84
C LEU A 577 8.64 12.18 21.43
N ALA A 578 8.32 12.23 22.73
CA ALA A 578 7.78 13.44 23.37
C ALA A 578 8.70 14.68 23.23
N PRO A 579 10.04 14.57 23.30
CA PRO A 579 10.94 15.68 23.01
C PRO A 579 10.81 16.18 21.56
N LEU A 580 10.75 15.27 20.58
CA LEU A 580 10.63 15.64 19.16
C LEU A 580 9.31 16.36 18.86
N VAL A 581 8.19 15.91 19.44
CA VAL A 581 6.90 16.61 19.25
C VAL A 581 6.99 18.05 19.74
N ARG A 582 7.66 18.30 20.88
CA ARG A 582 7.86 19.65 21.41
C ARG A 582 8.77 20.48 20.53
N GLU A 583 9.80 19.88 19.92
CA GLU A 583 10.62 20.55 18.91
C GLU A 583 9.75 20.98 17.72
N VAL A 584 8.92 20.10 17.16
CA VAL A 584 8.04 20.43 16.02
C VAL A 584 7.10 21.60 16.34
N VAL A 585 6.50 21.63 17.53
CA VAL A 585 5.64 22.76 17.96
C VAL A 585 6.41 24.09 17.95
N ASN A 586 7.67 24.06 18.37
CA ASN A 586 8.45 25.27 18.61
C ASN A 586 9.21 25.77 17.37
N GLU A 587 9.80 24.83 16.63
CA GLU A 587 10.82 25.07 15.60
C GLU A 587 10.54 24.30 14.30
N GLY A 588 9.44 23.53 14.24
CA GLY A 588 9.09 22.71 13.08
C GLY A 588 8.90 23.52 11.80
N GLU A 589 9.35 22.96 10.68
CA GLU A 589 9.24 23.56 9.35
C GLU A 589 7.77 23.67 8.91
N LEU A 590 6.91 22.71 9.27
CA LEU A 590 5.47 22.80 9.00
C LEU A 590 4.80 23.98 9.73
N VAL A 591 5.32 24.34 10.92
CA VAL A 591 4.82 25.50 11.68
C VAL A 591 5.43 26.79 11.12
N ARG A 592 6.73 26.78 10.77
CA ARG A 592 7.43 27.94 10.19
C ARG A 592 6.92 28.31 8.80
N SER A 593 6.52 27.33 7.99
CA SER A 593 5.93 27.54 6.67
C SER A 593 4.48 28.07 6.71
N GLY A 594 3.84 28.04 7.88
CA GLY A 594 2.45 28.44 8.08
C GLY A 594 1.43 27.33 7.85
N LEU A 595 1.85 26.16 7.36
CA LEU A 595 0.93 25.06 7.06
C LEU A 595 0.21 24.52 8.31
N LEU A 596 0.91 24.44 9.45
CA LEU A 596 0.33 24.09 10.75
C LEU A 596 0.29 25.30 11.69
N ARG A 597 -0.87 25.51 12.32
CA ARG A 597 -1.07 26.55 13.33
C ARG A 597 -0.45 26.12 14.66
N ARG A 598 0.61 26.84 15.07
CA ARG A 598 1.34 26.62 16.33
C ARG A 598 0.42 26.43 17.53
N ASP A 599 -0.52 27.35 17.75
CA ASP A 599 -1.38 27.32 18.94
C ASP A 599 -2.30 26.09 18.95
N ALA A 600 -2.78 25.66 17.79
CA ALA A 600 -3.64 24.48 17.67
C ALA A 600 -2.85 23.20 17.95
N LEU A 601 -1.65 23.07 17.38
CA LEU A 601 -0.77 21.95 17.64
C LEU A 601 -0.33 21.91 19.11
N ALA A 602 0.03 23.05 19.71
CA ALA A 602 0.41 23.14 21.12
C ALA A 602 -0.74 22.70 22.06
N ARG A 603 -1.98 23.10 21.76
CA ARG A 603 -3.17 22.63 22.50
C ARG A 603 -3.33 21.11 22.39
N MET A 604 -3.23 20.56 21.19
CA MET A 604 -3.33 19.11 20.96
C MET A 604 -2.30 18.32 21.79
N VAL A 605 -1.05 18.81 21.83
CA VAL A 605 0.03 18.20 22.62
C VAL A 605 -0.28 18.29 24.12
N ALA A 606 -0.76 19.43 24.60
CA ALA A 606 -1.11 19.61 26.02
C ALA A 606 -2.28 18.71 26.45
N GLU A 607 -3.32 18.58 25.61
CA GLU A 607 -4.47 17.71 25.87
C GLU A 607 -4.08 16.22 25.92
N ASP A 608 -3.16 15.78 25.06
CA ASP A 608 -2.64 14.40 25.04
C ASP A 608 -1.79 14.09 26.28
N ALA A 609 -0.88 15.00 26.63
CA ALA A 609 0.00 14.89 27.79
C ALA A 609 -0.81 14.89 29.10
N ALA A 610 -1.90 15.67 29.16
CA ALA A 610 -2.82 15.70 30.30
C ALA A 610 -3.79 14.49 30.33
N GLY A 611 -3.79 13.62 29.31
CA GLY A 611 -4.67 12.46 29.21
C GLY A 611 -6.16 12.80 28.99
N GLN A 612 -6.46 14.02 28.52
CA GLN A 612 -7.83 14.47 28.26
C GLN A 612 -8.40 13.85 26.98
N ARG A 613 -7.57 13.77 25.94
CA ARG A 613 -7.82 13.08 24.67
C ARG A 613 -6.59 12.27 24.30
N ASP A 614 -6.78 11.21 23.50
CA ASP A 614 -5.67 10.42 22.96
C ASP A 614 -5.38 10.86 21.53
N PHE A 615 -4.31 11.63 21.36
CA PHE A 615 -3.80 12.12 20.07
C PHE A 615 -2.51 11.43 19.67
N SER A 616 -2.14 10.29 20.28
CA SER A 616 -0.87 9.62 19.96
C SER A 616 -0.74 9.28 18.47
N LYS A 617 -1.85 8.88 17.83
CA LYS A 617 -1.88 8.60 16.38
C LYS A 617 -1.76 9.89 15.54
N HIS A 618 -2.30 11.02 16.02
CA HIS A 618 -2.25 12.34 15.36
C HIS A 618 -0.85 12.93 15.43
N LEU A 619 -0.27 12.92 16.62
CA LEU A 619 1.07 13.44 16.88
C LEU A 619 2.15 12.61 16.16
N TRP A 620 1.99 11.28 16.11
CA TRP A 620 2.82 10.42 15.26
C TRP A 620 2.79 10.86 13.80
N HIS A 621 1.59 11.11 13.26
CA HIS A 621 1.43 11.55 11.87
C HIS A 621 2.11 12.89 11.61
N VAL A 622 1.92 13.86 12.52
CA VAL A 622 2.58 15.18 12.45
C VAL A 622 4.10 15.03 12.43
N LEU A 623 4.67 14.13 13.24
CA LEU A 623 6.10 13.83 13.20
C LEU A 623 6.52 13.25 11.84
N THR A 624 5.83 12.23 11.34
CA THR A 624 6.18 11.64 10.02
C THR A 624 6.09 12.66 8.89
N LEU A 625 5.08 13.53 8.93
CA LEU A 625 4.88 14.61 7.97
C LEU A 625 6.00 15.65 8.06
N GLU A 626 6.39 16.05 9.27
CA GLU A 626 7.46 17.02 9.50
C GLU A 626 8.80 16.52 8.96
N TYR A 627 9.19 15.30 9.28
CA TYR A 627 10.46 14.73 8.82
C TYR A 627 10.50 14.56 7.30
N TRP A 628 9.40 14.11 6.70
CA TRP A 628 9.28 14.07 5.25
C TRP A 628 9.36 15.48 4.64
N TYR A 629 8.63 16.45 5.20
CA TYR A 629 8.59 17.82 4.69
C TYR A 629 9.96 18.50 4.76
N ARG A 630 10.71 18.34 5.87
CA ARG A 630 12.10 18.79 5.98
C ARG A 630 12.97 18.21 4.86
N GLY A 631 12.87 16.91 4.60
CA GLY A 631 13.62 16.26 3.52
C GLY A 631 13.21 16.76 2.13
N ALA A 632 11.93 17.05 1.93
CA ALA A 632 11.39 17.55 0.67
C ALA A 632 11.77 19.01 0.37
N THR A 633 11.91 19.85 1.40
CA THR A 633 12.19 21.30 1.25
C THR A 633 13.65 21.69 1.50
N SER A 634 14.44 20.85 2.17
CA SER A 634 15.87 21.07 2.36
C SER A 634 16.60 20.81 1.04
N GLY A 635 16.93 21.87 0.30
CA GLY A 635 17.63 21.77 -0.98
C GLY A 635 18.87 20.87 -0.87
N SER A 636 18.82 19.71 -1.54
CA SER A 636 19.82 18.66 -1.87
C SER A 636 21.28 18.69 -1.33
N GLY A 637 21.56 19.28 -0.17
CA GLY A 637 22.92 19.49 0.35
C GLY A 637 23.24 18.80 1.68
N GLN A 638 22.27 18.15 2.35
CA GLN A 638 22.49 17.51 3.67
C GLN A 638 22.20 16.00 3.72
N ASN A 639 21.82 15.37 2.60
CA ASN A 639 21.40 13.96 2.60
C ASN A 639 22.53 12.93 2.74
N SER A 640 23.81 13.32 2.82
CA SER A 640 24.93 12.38 2.98
C SER A 640 25.05 11.75 4.38
N SER A 641 24.29 12.23 5.37
CA SER A 641 24.31 11.70 6.75
C SER A 641 23.15 10.77 7.09
N LEU A 642 22.14 10.64 6.21
CA LEU A 642 20.95 9.81 6.42
C LEU A 642 21.00 8.46 5.68
N THR A 643 22.07 8.21 4.91
CA THR A 643 22.26 7.00 4.09
C THR A 643 23.22 5.97 4.70
N ALA A 644 23.62 6.13 5.98
CA ALA A 644 24.47 5.17 6.68
C ALA A 644 23.64 4.21 7.54
#